data_AF-A0A917CKF8-F1
#
_entry.id   AF-A0A917CKF8-F1
#
_cell.length_a   1.000
_cell.length_b   1.000
_cell.length_c   1.000
_cell.angle_alpha   90.00
_cell.angle_beta   90.00
_cell.angle_gamma   90.00
#
_symmetry.space_group_name_H-M   'P 1'
#
loop_
_entity.id
_entity.type
_entity.pdbx_description
1 polymer ?
#
loop_
_entity_poly.entity_id
_entity_poly.type
_entity_poly.pdbx_seq_one_letter_code
_entity_poly.pdbx_strand_id
1 'polypeptide(L)'
;MDVHRRLLTESSTYRAERARIENQTIALAAILPAREREVVRIDVVVHVVAATDDQDISDDQIASQFAVLDRDFRAANDDIDNVPEPFRPLVADARVEFAFATTDPDGQPTTGITRTRTRVAEFDSDDAIKSASTGGADPWPSEKYLNLWVCRLGGGLLGYAQFPGGPAETDGVVILDTAFGTTGTASAPFDLGRTATHEIGHWLNLFHIWGDDGDGCGGTDEVDDTPNQGGPNNGRPTYPHVSCNNGPNGDLFVNYMDYTDDAGMVMFTRGQVTRMSACLEGVRRSLAGRTETVAPLGRWTHSFEEDHDDVTVYRPQGYDFPRARGRAGLEFRPDGSFVDWSIGAGDARTARAGSWVADDHLRLITAAGNARTVSVVARTDDRLELAFRTATSTHRPSCRADVVLPFSATDFRRPPPSDTRRTSGVTALLDAVSESRIEDTLDVVLAPSSRVSTGEGFRQVAAQLAAVLIDAGYDVVQDPVVVGDGLSENVTGDRTGTGGARGVVIVTAHLDSVNHEDGPDSPAPGADDNASGAAGLIELARVLATGTWEHDTRVILFGGEEQGLYGSTAYVASLSAAERDRIIGVVNMDMIGRLNTAEPSVLIEGAPVSAALIQSLVEAAGEYTTLAVATSLEPYASDHVPFIDAEIPAVLTIEGDDRANTDVHSARDVRGNVDVGFMVEILRMNAAVLAQLLNPVD
;
A
#
# COMPACT_ATOMS: atom_id res chain seq x y z
N MET A 1 24.79 10.82 -1.24
CA MET A 1 23.65 10.52 -2.15
C MET A 1 24.00 9.91 -3.51
N ASP A 2 25.26 9.62 -3.84
CA ASP A 2 25.60 9.19 -5.20
C ASP A 2 25.07 7.79 -5.55
N VAL A 3 25.05 6.86 -4.60
CA VAL A 3 24.42 5.54 -4.77
C VAL A 3 22.91 5.69 -5.04
N HIS A 4 22.22 6.54 -4.29
CA HIS A 4 20.79 6.80 -4.48
C HIS A 4 20.51 7.37 -5.89
N ARG A 5 21.25 8.40 -6.31
CA ARG A 5 21.10 9.01 -7.64
C ARG A 5 21.46 8.05 -8.77
N ARG A 6 22.52 7.25 -8.61
CA ARG A 6 22.89 6.19 -9.54
C ARG A 6 21.75 5.19 -9.70
N LEU A 7 21.26 4.61 -8.59
CA LEU A 7 20.18 3.63 -8.64
C LEU A 7 18.87 4.21 -9.18
N LEU A 8 18.53 5.46 -8.84
CA LEU A 8 17.39 6.15 -9.44
C LEU A 8 17.55 6.32 -10.96
N THR A 9 18.78 6.46 -11.47
CA THR A 9 19.02 6.60 -12.92
C THR A 9 18.98 5.22 -13.61
N GLU A 10 19.67 4.24 -13.03
CA GLU A 10 19.99 2.97 -13.69
C GLU A 10 18.93 1.88 -13.50
N SER A 11 18.15 1.93 -12.41
CA SER A 11 17.19 0.87 -12.05
C SER A 11 15.75 1.38 -12.00
N SER A 12 14.92 0.93 -12.95
CA SER A 12 13.48 1.19 -12.93
C SER A 12 12.79 0.53 -11.74
N THR A 13 13.24 -0.65 -11.34
CA THR A 13 12.74 -1.35 -10.14
C THR A 13 13.01 -0.54 -8.89
N TYR A 14 14.23 0.02 -8.76
CA TYR A 14 14.55 0.87 -7.63
C TYR A 14 13.68 2.12 -7.59
N ARG A 15 13.46 2.79 -8.74
CA ARG A 15 12.56 3.95 -8.81
C ARG A 15 11.13 3.61 -8.35
N ALA A 16 10.60 2.48 -8.81
CA ALA A 16 9.27 2.02 -8.43
C ALA A 16 9.21 1.69 -6.92
N GLU A 17 10.21 0.97 -6.40
CA GLU A 17 10.28 0.66 -4.97
C GLU A 17 10.45 1.91 -4.11
N ARG A 18 11.23 2.90 -4.54
CA ARG A 18 11.36 4.19 -3.85
C ARG A 18 10.02 4.91 -3.78
N ALA A 19 9.28 5.00 -4.89
CA ALA A 19 7.95 5.61 -4.89
C ALA A 19 6.98 4.84 -3.98
N ARG A 20 6.99 3.49 -4.03
CA ARG A 20 6.19 2.64 -3.14
C ARG A 20 6.53 2.86 -1.66
N ILE A 21 7.81 2.94 -1.33
CA ILE A 21 8.30 3.15 0.03
C ILE A 21 7.92 4.54 0.53
N GLU A 22 8.03 5.58 -0.29
CA GLU A 22 7.59 6.93 0.10
C GLU A 22 6.08 6.98 0.34
N ASN A 23 5.26 6.41 -0.56
CA ASN A 23 3.82 6.31 -0.35
C ASN A 23 3.48 5.52 0.92
N GLN A 24 4.19 4.41 1.17
CA GLN A 24 4.04 3.62 2.38
C GLN A 24 4.48 4.40 3.63
N THR A 25 5.55 5.18 3.56
CA THR A 25 6.02 6.04 4.65
C THR A 25 4.99 7.12 4.97
N ILE A 26 4.39 7.77 3.95
CA ILE A 26 3.31 8.75 4.14
C ILE A 26 2.10 8.09 4.81
N ALA A 27 1.65 6.95 4.30
CA ALA A 27 0.51 6.22 4.84
C ALA A 27 0.74 5.79 6.30
N LEU A 28 1.91 5.19 6.60
CA LEU A 28 2.26 4.77 7.95
C LEU A 28 2.44 5.98 8.89
N ALA A 29 3.09 7.06 8.44
CA ALA A 29 3.25 8.27 9.24
C ALA A 29 1.91 8.91 9.63
N ALA A 30 0.88 8.79 8.79
CA ALA A 30 -0.47 9.29 9.07
C ALA A 30 -1.23 8.46 10.11
N ILE A 31 -0.94 7.15 10.22
CA ILE A 31 -1.64 6.22 11.13
C ILE A 31 -0.81 5.81 12.35
N LEU A 32 0.44 6.27 12.46
CA LEU A 32 1.26 6.16 13.64
C LEU A 32 0.98 7.39 14.54
N PRO A 33 -0.05 7.39 15.42
CA PRO A 33 -0.02 8.31 16.55
C PRO A 33 1.23 7.98 17.38
N ALA A 34 1.65 8.90 18.24
CA ALA A 34 2.71 8.74 19.24
C ALA A 34 2.45 7.59 20.24
N ARG A 35 2.28 6.35 19.76
CA ARG A 35 2.45 5.13 20.50
C ARG A 35 3.95 4.88 20.50
N GLU A 36 4.48 4.83 21.71
CA GLU A 36 5.80 4.33 22.03
C GLU A 36 5.99 2.91 21.44
N ARG A 37 6.45 2.80 20.18
CA ARG A 37 6.84 1.54 19.53
C ARG A 37 7.93 0.86 20.34
N GLU A 38 7.79 -0.43 20.65
CA GLU A 38 8.83 -1.18 21.37
C GLU A 38 10.22 -0.96 20.75
N VAL A 39 11.24 -1.00 21.61
CA VAL A 39 12.62 -0.82 21.17
C VAL A 39 12.98 -1.93 20.19
N VAL A 40 13.35 -1.55 18.97
CA VAL A 40 13.78 -2.50 17.94
C VAL A 40 15.27 -2.72 18.05
N ARG A 41 15.65 -3.96 18.30
CA ARG A 41 17.04 -4.42 18.31
C ARG A 41 17.40 -4.94 16.92
N ILE A 42 18.42 -4.35 16.30
CA ILE A 42 18.92 -4.73 14.98
C ILE A 42 20.22 -5.50 15.16
N ASP A 43 20.28 -6.73 14.62
CA ASP A 43 21.51 -7.49 14.56
C ASP A 43 22.39 -6.94 13.43
N VAL A 44 23.64 -6.66 13.76
CA VAL A 44 24.61 -6.01 12.88
C VAL A 44 25.80 -6.93 12.67
N VAL A 45 26.22 -7.05 11.41
CA VAL A 45 27.51 -7.65 11.06
C VAL A 45 28.45 -6.57 10.55
N VAL A 46 29.66 -6.54 11.09
CA VAL A 46 30.71 -5.62 10.66
C VAL A 46 31.71 -6.35 9.78
N HIS A 47 31.83 -5.93 8.53
CA HIS A 47 32.79 -6.43 7.56
C HIS A 47 34.00 -5.50 7.49
N VAL A 48 35.06 -5.83 8.23
CA VAL A 48 36.34 -5.11 8.15
C VAL A 48 37.11 -5.61 6.93
N VAL A 49 37.34 -4.73 5.95
CA VAL A 49 38.09 -5.05 4.74
C VAL A 49 39.36 -4.20 4.70
N ALA A 50 40.51 -4.85 4.89
CA ALA A 50 41.77 -4.19 5.16
C ALA A 50 42.86 -4.58 4.15
N ALA A 51 43.47 -3.57 3.52
CA ALA A 51 44.65 -3.73 2.68
C ALA A 51 45.95 -3.73 3.49
N THR A 52 45.97 -2.99 4.60
CA THR A 52 47.12 -2.83 5.51
C THR A 52 46.74 -3.15 6.95
N ASP A 53 47.72 -3.33 7.83
CA ASP A 53 47.47 -3.68 9.24
C ASP A 53 46.81 -2.55 10.04
N ASP A 54 47.05 -1.29 9.67
CA ASP A 54 46.40 -0.14 10.31
C ASP A 54 44.91 -0.02 9.96
N GLN A 55 44.47 -0.59 8.83
CA GLN A 55 43.04 -0.63 8.45
C GLN A 55 42.28 -1.79 9.13
N ASP A 56 42.99 -2.75 9.72
CA ASP A 56 42.42 -3.90 10.43
C ASP A 56 42.01 -3.49 11.86
N ILE A 57 41.02 -2.60 11.95
CA ILE A 57 40.61 -1.91 13.18
C ILE A 57 40.27 -2.88 14.33
N SER A 58 40.54 -2.48 15.57
CA SER A 58 40.36 -3.36 16.73
C SER A 58 38.87 -3.62 17.05
N ASP A 59 38.60 -4.75 17.71
CA ASP A 59 37.25 -5.04 18.23
C ASP A 59 36.77 -3.95 19.22
N ASP A 60 37.69 -3.35 19.99
CA ASP A 60 37.38 -2.23 20.89
C ASP A 60 36.89 -0.98 20.13
N GLN A 61 37.49 -0.69 18.97
CA GLN A 61 37.04 0.40 18.11
C GLN A 61 35.65 0.10 17.55
N ILE A 62 35.40 -1.14 17.12
CA ILE A 62 34.08 -1.56 16.64
C ILE A 62 33.04 -1.47 17.77
N ALA A 63 33.34 -1.99 18.96
CA ALA A 63 32.45 -1.91 20.12
C ALA A 63 32.15 -0.46 20.53
N SER A 64 33.13 0.44 20.39
CA SER A 64 32.93 1.86 20.66
C SER A 64 31.90 2.51 19.71
N GLN A 65 31.81 2.06 18.46
CA GLN A 65 30.78 2.54 17.53
C GLN A 65 29.38 2.11 17.96
N PHE A 66 29.19 0.86 18.39
CA PHE A 66 27.88 0.38 18.86
C PHE A 66 27.39 1.19 20.08
N ALA A 67 28.31 1.54 20.99
CA ALA A 67 27.98 2.39 22.12
C ALA A 67 27.53 3.81 21.71
N VAL A 68 28.02 4.34 20.58
CA VAL A 68 27.54 5.61 20.01
C VAL A 68 26.17 5.43 19.39
N LEU A 69 25.98 4.41 18.54
CA LEU A 69 24.70 4.16 17.88
C LEU A 69 23.56 3.99 18.89
N ASP A 70 23.78 3.20 19.95
CA ASP A 70 22.79 3.02 21.02
C ASP A 70 22.49 4.31 21.77
N ARG A 71 23.41 5.28 21.85
CA ARG A 71 23.14 6.58 22.49
C ARG A 71 22.39 7.50 21.55
N ASP A 72 22.88 7.66 20.32
CA ASP A 72 22.33 8.60 19.34
C ASP A 72 20.90 8.21 18.93
N PHE A 73 20.64 6.92 18.66
CA PHE A 73 19.30 6.43 18.29
C PHE A 73 18.35 6.27 19.50
N ARG A 74 18.85 6.46 20.72
CA ARG A 74 18.03 6.49 21.94
C ARG A 74 17.89 7.87 22.56
N ALA A 75 18.38 8.92 21.88
CA ALA A 75 18.47 10.28 22.41
C ALA A 75 19.11 10.34 23.80
N ALA A 76 20.10 9.47 24.04
CA ALA A 76 20.81 9.28 25.30
C ALA A 76 22.30 9.68 25.19
N ASN A 77 22.66 10.42 24.14
CA ASN A 77 23.99 10.98 23.94
C ASN A 77 24.27 12.12 24.92
N ASP A 78 25.49 12.14 25.48
CA ASP A 78 25.89 13.09 26.54
C ASP A 78 25.90 14.56 26.05
N ASP A 79 25.99 14.77 24.74
CA ASP A 79 26.04 16.08 24.09
C ASP A 79 24.66 16.59 23.64
N ILE A 80 23.56 15.91 23.97
CA ILE A 80 22.20 16.32 23.58
C ILE A 80 21.79 17.68 24.17
N ASP A 81 22.39 18.10 25.28
CA ASP A 81 22.17 19.42 25.88
C ASP A 81 22.68 20.58 25.00
N ASN A 82 23.53 20.29 24.00
CA ASN A 82 24.02 21.26 23.03
C ASN A 82 22.96 21.67 22.00
N VAL A 83 21.80 20.98 21.94
CA VAL A 83 20.68 21.39 21.09
C VAL A 83 20.21 22.81 21.48
N PRO A 84 20.18 23.76 20.53
CA PRO A 84 19.67 25.11 20.77
C PRO A 84 18.23 25.09 21.32
N GLU A 85 17.94 26.01 22.23
CA GLU A 85 16.70 25.99 23.03
C GLU A 85 15.41 25.89 22.18
N PRO A 86 15.25 26.58 21.04
CA PRO A 86 14.05 26.45 20.20
C PRO A 86 13.87 25.08 19.55
N PHE A 87 14.94 24.30 19.38
CA PHE A 87 14.90 22.97 18.75
C PHE A 87 14.79 21.83 19.75
N ARG A 88 15.03 22.07 21.05
CA ARG A 88 14.92 21.03 22.10
C ARG A 88 13.59 20.27 22.11
N PRO A 89 12.41 20.90 21.85
CA PRO A 89 11.16 20.16 21.79
C PRO A 89 11.08 19.14 20.65
N LEU A 90 11.90 19.28 19.60
CA LEU A 90 11.90 18.42 18.41
C LEU A 90 12.69 17.13 18.61
N VAL A 91 13.58 17.07 19.61
CA VAL A 91 14.39 15.89 19.92
C VAL A 91 13.49 14.66 20.16
N ALA A 92 13.87 13.53 19.57
CA ALA A 92 13.12 12.28 19.66
C ALA A 92 14.02 11.05 19.87
N ASP A 93 13.58 10.12 20.72
CA ASP A 93 14.14 8.77 20.87
C ASP A 93 13.63 7.89 19.72
N ALA A 94 14.53 7.42 18.84
CA ALA A 94 14.17 6.56 17.71
C ALA A 94 13.78 5.13 18.15
N ARG A 95 14.09 4.77 19.39
CA ARG A 95 13.85 3.46 20.00
C ARG A 95 14.44 2.33 19.15
N VAL A 96 15.67 2.53 18.70
CA VAL A 96 16.47 1.52 18.00
C VAL A 96 17.72 1.23 18.82
N GLU A 97 18.04 -0.04 18.98
CA GLU A 97 19.27 -0.54 19.60
C GLU A 97 19.99 -1.43 18.60
N PHE A 98 21.32 -1.45 18.67
CA PHE A 98 22.17 -2.21 17.76
C PHE A 98 22.96 -3.27 18.53
N ALA A 99 23.00 -4.48 17.99
CA ALA A 99 23.69 -5.58 18.62
C ALA A 99 24.57 -6.32 17.63
N PHE A 100 25.72 -6.80 18.10
CA PHE A 100 26.51 -7.73 17.30
C PHE A 100 25.67 -8.96 16.99
N ALA A 101 25.65 -9.36 15.71
CA ALA A 101 25.12 -10.64 15.31
C ALA A 101 25.84 -11.74 16.11
N THR A 102 25.07 -12.60 16.78
CA THR A 102 25.62 -13.72 17.57
C THR A 102 25.56 -15.04 16.81
N THR A 103 24.81 -15.07 15.71
CA THR A 103 24.66 -16.21 14.81
C THR A 103 24.89 -15.75 13.38
N ASP A 104 25.70 -16.48 12.61
CA ASP A 104 25.96 -16.22 11.20
C ASP A 104 24.85 -16.79 10.28
N PRO A 105 24.89 -16.52 8.96
CA PRO A 105 23.85 -16.99 8.03
C PRO A 105 23.69 -18.50 7.96
N ASP A 106 24.75 -19.26 8.29
CA ASP A 106 24.77 -20.73 8.33
C ASP A 106 24.34 -21.30 9.70
N GLY A 107 23.88 -20.42 10.61
CA GLY A 107 23.41 -20.81 11.94
C GLY A 107 24.52 -21.08 12.95
N GLN A 108 25.77 -20.71 12.66
CA GLN A 108 26.90 -20.93 13.56
C GLN A 108 27.13 -19.73 14.48
N PRO A 109 27.63 -19.93 15.71
CA PRO A 109 28.01 -18.83 16.58
C PRO A 109 29.07 -17.94 15.95
N THR A 110 28.88 -16.63 16.05
CA THR A 110 29.80 -15.62 15.50
C THR A 110 29.99 -14.47 16.47
N THR A 111 31.05 -13.70 16.26
CA THR A 111 31.29 -12.42 16.95
C THR A 111 30.54 -11.26 16.30
N GLY A 112 29.92 -11.48 15.15
CA GLY A 112 29.31 -10.43 14.33
C GLY A 112 30.34 -9.57 13.61
N ILE A 113 31.60 -10.01 13.57
CA ILE A 113 32.70 -9.31 12.90
C ILE A 113 33.35 -10.27 11.93
N THR A 114 33.44 -9.86 10.67
CA THR A 114 34.21 -10.54 9.63
C THR A 114 35.41 -9.68 9.25
N ARG A 115 36.53 -10.32 8.92
CA ARG A 115 37.79 -9.65 8.57
C ARG A 115 38.32 -10.20 7.26
N THR A 116 38.40 -9.36 6.24
CA THR A 116 38.84 -9.73 4.89
C THR A 116 40.08 -8.94 4.50
N ARG A 117 41.15 -9.65 4.12
CA ARG A 117 42.35 -9.01 3.56
C ARG A 117 42.18 -8.78 2.07
N THR A 118 42.48 -7.57 1.63
CA THR A 118 42.34 -7.16 0.23
C THR A 118 43.64 -6.62 -0.37
N ARG A 119 43.69 -6.51 -1.69
CA ARG A 119 44.74 -5.80 -2.44
C ARG A 119 44.25 -4.46 -2.98
N VAL A 120 42.97 -4.16 -2.82
CA VAL A 120 42.37 -2.87 -3.20
C VAL A 120 42.83 -1.84 -2.18
N ALA A 121 43.54 -0.80 -2.62
CA ALA A 121 44.13 0.19 -1.72
C ALA A 121 43.07 1.11 -1.08
N GLU A 122 42.05 1.46 -1.87
CA GLU A 122 40.89 2.27 -1.47
C GLU A 122 39.69 1.87 -2.32
N PHE A 123 38.50 1.93 -1.73
CA PHE A 123 37.21 1.70 -2.40
C PHE A 123 36.48 3.03 -2.64
N ASP A 124 35.47 3.00 -3.50
CA ASP A 124 34.57 4.12 -3.81
C ASP A 124 33.11 3.68 -3.55
N SER A 125 32.17 4.58 -3.78
CA SER A 125 30.72 4.39 -3.75
C SER A 125 30.17 3.51 -4.89
N ASP A 126 31.00 2.76 -5.61
CA ASP A 126 30.63 1.85 -6.70
C ASP A 126 30.19 0.46 -6.25
N ASP A 127 30.10 0.24 -4.94
CA ASP A 127 29.72 -1.02 -4.29
C ASP A 127 30.72 -2.18 -4.49
N ALA A 128 31.91 -1.93 -5.03
CA ALA A 128 32.95 -2.95 -5.16
C ALA A 128 33.39 -3.55 -3.80
N ILE A 129 33.25 -2.80 -2.71
CA ILE A 129 33.51 -3.28 -1.34
C ILE A 129 32.51 -4.35 -0.89
N LYS A 130 31.31 -4.41 -1.48
CA LYS A 130 30.22 -5.31 -1.08
C LYS A 130 30.26 -6.65 -1.82
N SER A 131 31.36 -6.96 -2.52
CA SER A 131 31.56 -8.28 -3.12
C SER A 131 32.98 -8.81 -2.94
N ALA A 132 33.09 -10.07 -2.54
CA ALA A 132 34.36 -10.79 -2.49
C ALA A 132 35.03 -10.89 -3.87
N SER A 133 34.23 -10.93 -4.95
CA SER A 133 34.73 -11.03 -6.33
C SER A 133 35.53 -9.80 -6.78
N THR A 134 35.25 -8.65 -6.19
CA THR A 134 35.93 -7.36 -6.41
C THR A 134 36.94 -7.02 -5.32
N GLY A 135 37.24 -7.97 -4.44
CA GLY A 135 38.19 -7.80 -3.34
C GLY A 135 37.59 -7.20 -2.07
N GLY A 136 36.28 -7.07 -2.01
CA GLY A 136 35.50 -6.69 -0.82
C GLY A 136 35.04 -7.90 0.00
N ALA A 137 33.88 -7.78 0.63
CA ALA A 137 33.22 -8.86 1.36
C ALA A 137 31.74 -8.95 0.95
N ASP A 138 31.27 -10.16 0.64
CA ASP A 138 29.87 -10.39 0.30
C ASP A 138 28.96 -10.09 1.52
N PRO A 139 27.75 -9.55 1.30
CA PRO A 139 26.81 -9.25 2.38
C PRO A 139 26.31 -10.53 3.05
N TRP A 140 25.96 -10.42 4.32
CA TRP A 140 25.02 -11.34 4.94
C TRP A 140 23.59 -11.00 4.54
N PRO A 141 22.62 -11.92 4.71
CA PRO A 141 21.24 -11.68 4.29
C PRO A 141 20.65 -10.42 4.94
N SER A 142 20.39 -9.40 4.12
CA SER A 142 20.02 -8.04 4.55
C SER A 142 18.65 -7.99 5.24
N GLU A 143 17.85 -9.03 5.11
CA GLU A 143 16.58 -9.18 5.82
C GLU A 143 16.76 -9.57 7.29
N LYS A 144 17.95 -10.05 7.68
CA LYS A 144 18.28 -10.45 9.07
C LYS A 144 19.34 -9.58 9.71
N TYR A 145 20.23 -9.00 8.92
CA TYR A 145 21.36 -8.23 9.42
C TYR A 145 21.45 -6.85 8.77
N LEU A 146 21.80 -5.84 9.56
CA LEU A 146 22.44 -4.65 9.01
C LEU A 146 23.89 -5.01 8.65
N ASN A 147 24.20 -5.00 7.35
CA ASN A 147 25.57 -5.11 6.88
C ASN A 147 26.28 -3.76 6.99
N LEU A 148 27.38 -3.74 7.73
CA LEU A 148 28.22 -2.56 7.91
C LEU A 148 29.63 -2.87 7.45
N TRP A 149 30.06 -2.32 6.32
CA TRP A 149 31.45 -2.47 5.86
C TRP A 149 32.32 -1.34 6.38
N VAL A 150 33.53 -1.69 6.82
CA VAL A 150 34.57 -0.73 7.22
C VAL A 150 35.79 -0.95 6.35
N CYS A 151 36.22 0.09 5.65
CA CYS A 151 37.37 0.03 4.76
C CYS A 151 38.01 1.40 4.54
N ARG A 152 39.13 1.43 3.82
CA ARG A 152 39.67 2.69 3.30
C ARG A 152 38.83 3.17 2.12
N LEU A 153 38.22 4.34 2.26
CA LEU A 153 37.50 5.03 1.19
C LEU A 153 38.38 6.12 0.56
N GLY A 154 38.29 6.22 -0.77
CA GLY A 154 38.94 7.26 -1.58
C GLY A 154 38.04 8.49 -1.76
N GLY A 155 38.53 9.47 -2.54
CA GLY A 155 37.71 10.58 -3.03
C GLY A 155 37.23 11.58 -1.96
N GLY A 156 37.64 11.44 -0.70
CA GLY A 156 37.18 12.26 0.42
C GLY A 156 35.87 11.79 1.06
N LEU A 157 35.38 10.60 0.70
CA LEU A 157 34.20 9.99 1.31
C LEU A 157 34.49 9.55 2.74
N LEU A 158 33.58 9.88 3.67
CA LEU A 158 33.58 9.36 5.03
C LEU A 158 32.71 8.10 5.15
N GLY A 159 31.67 8.01 4.35
CA GLY A 159 30.78 6.87 4.29
C GLY A 159 29.78 7.00 3.14
N TYR A 160 29.00 5.95 2.93
CA TYR A 160 27.81 5.98 2.10
C TYR A 160 26.84 4.86 2.47
N ALA A 161 25.56 5.10 2.23
CA ALA A 161 24.48 4.13 2.45
C ALA A 161 23.71 3.78 1.17
N GLN A 162 23.06 2.62 1.19
CA GLN A 162 21.97 2.31 0.29
C GLN A 162 20.63 2.59 0.98
N PHE A 163 19.80 3.44 0.37
CA PHE A 163 18.42 3.66 0.80
C PHE A 163 17.56 2.40 0.62
N PRO A 164 16.49 2.24 1.41
CA PRO A 164 15.55 1.12 1.26
C PRO A 164 14.99 0.97 -0.16
N GLY A 165 14.70 -0.27 -0.56
CA GLY A 165 14.18 -0.62 -1.89
C GLY A 165 15.25 -0.97 -2.92
N GLY A 166 16.53 -0.85 -2.55
CA GLY A 166 17.67 -1.28 -3.36
C GLY A 166 17.88 -2.81 -3.36
N PRO A 167 18.79 -3.31 -4.22
CA PRO A 167 19.12 -4.73 -4.27
C PRO A 167 19.74 -5.21 -2.94
N ALA A 168 19.36 -6.42 -2.52
CA ALA A 168 19.80 -7.01 -1.25
C ALA A 168 21.32 -7.23 -1.22
N GLU A 169 21.91 -7.49 -2.37
CA GLU A 169 23.34 -7.75 -2.56
C GLU A 169 24.23 -6.54 -2.22
N THR A 170 23.64 -5.35 -2.12
CA THR A 170 24.35 -4.12 -1.78
C THR A 170 23.68 -3.34 -0.65
N ASP A 171 22.70 -3.93 0.05
CA ASP A 171 22.01 -3.26 1.15
C ASP A 171 22.88 -3.16 2.41
N GLY A 172 22.93 -1.97 2.99
CA GLY A 172 23.71 -1.66 4.18
C GLY A 172 24.49 -0.35 4.02
N VAL A 173 25.50 -0.17 4.88
CA VAL A 173 26.28 1.07 4.97
C VAL A 173 27.78 0.78 4.93
N VAL A 174 28.57 1.71 4.39
CA VAL A 174 30.02 1.62 4.30
C VAL A 174 30.63 2.84 4.97
N ILE A 175 31.59 2.63 5.88
CA ILE A 175 32.22 3.69 6.66
C ILE A 175 33.75 3.64 6.49
N LEU A 176 34.37 4.81 6.41
CA LEU A 176 35.82 4.98 6.40
C LEU A 176 36.42 4.53 7.73
N ASP A 177 37.51 3.77 7.69
CA ASP A 177 38.17 3.22 8.89
C ASP A 177 38.60 4.29 9.91
N THR A 178 38.97 5.50 9.46
CA THR A 178 39.34 6.63 10.34
C THR A 178 38.16 7.50 10.79
N ALA A 179 36.93 7.14 10.40
CA ALA A 179 35.67 7.79 10.82
C ALA A 179 34.71 6.82 11.52
N PHE A 180 35.20 5.64 11.94
CA PHE A 180 34.42 4.58 12.55
C PHE A 180 34.82 4.36 14.02
N GLY A 181 33.85 4.43 14.94
CA GLY A 181 34.08 4.35 16.38
C GLY A 181 34.67 5.64 16.97
N THR A 182 35.11 5.55 18.23
CA THR A 182 35.60 6.71 19.03
C THR A 182 36.99 6.48 19.62
N THR A 183 37.67 5.43 19.16
CA THR A 183 39.01 5.06 19.59
C THR A 183 39.76 4.43 18.42
N GLY A 184 40.99 3.96 18.67
CA GLY A 184 41.82 3.32 17.64
C GLY A 184 42.20 4.31 16.54
N THR A 185 41.76 4.06 15.31
CA THR A 185 42.11 4.87 14.13
C THR A 185 41.15 6.04 13.88
N ALA A 186 40.03 6.12 14.60
CA ALA A 186 39.11 7.25 14.52
C ALA A 186 39.85 8.58 14.74
N SER A 187 39.64 9.56 13.86
CA SER A 187 40.42 10.81 13.87
C SER A 187 39.55 12.05 13.72
N ALA A 188 39.77 13.03 14.61
CA ALA A 188 39.07 14.30 14.56
C ALA A 188 39.19 14.98 13.18
N PRO A 189 38.12 15.60 12.67
CA PRO A 189 36.89 15.97 13.39
C PRO A 189 35.76 14.92 13.36
N PHE A 190 36.00 13.73 12.81
CA PHE A 190 35.01 12.66 12.63
C PHE A 190 35.32 11.45 13.54
N ASP A 191 35.58 11.71 14.82
CA ASP A 191 36.04 10.73 15.82
C ASP A 191 35.03 10.44 16.93
N LEU A 192 33.76 10.82 16.76
CA LEU A 192 32.70 10.52 17.73
C LEU A 192 31.69 9.51 17.18
N GLY A 193 31.96 8.91 16.01
CA GLY A 193 31.16 7.83 15.41
C GLY A 193 29.89 8.29 14.70
N ARG A 194 29.73 9.59 14.42
CA ARG A 194 28.46 10.13 13.87
C ARG A 194 28.34 9.94 12.37
N THR A 195 29.46 9.67 11.67
CA THR A 195 29.41 9.21 10.29
C THR A 195 28.54 7.95 10.15
N ALA A 196 28.68 6.96 11.04
CA ALA A 196 27.82 5.78 11.02
C ALA A 196 26.35 6.10 11.41
N THR A 197 26.13 7.00 12.37
CA THR A 197 24.78 7.48 12.73
C THR A 197 24.07 8.10 11.51
N HIS A 198 24.78 8.95 10.76
CA HIS A 198 24.29 9.58 9.53
C HIS A 198 23.93 8.56 8.44
N GLU A 199 24.86 7.66 8.11
CA GLU A 199 24.62 6.66 7.05
C GLU A 199 23.50 5.67 7.42
N ILE A 200 23.38 5.32 8.70
CA ILE A 200 22.26 4.48 9.16
C ILE A 200 20.94 5.24 9.09
N GLY A 201 20.94 6.57 9.27
CA GLY A 201 19.79 7.43 9.00
C GLY A 201 19.29 7.28 7.56
N HIS A 202 20.18 7.32 6.57
CA HIS A 202 19.84 7.05 5.16
C HIS A 202 19.32 5.62 4.95
N TRP A 203 19.98 4.63 5.56
CA TRP A 203 19.53 3.24 5.50
C TRP A 203 18.12 3.06 6.11
N LEU A 204 17.75 3.90 7.08
CA LEU A 204 16.40 4.00 7.69
C LEU A 204 15.49 5.06 7.03
N ASN A 205 15.74 5.41 5.77
CA ASN A 205 14.89 6.26 4.93
C ASN A 205 14.89 7.78 5.22
N LEU A 206 15.95 8.30 5.84
CA LEU A 206 16.14 9.75 6.01
C LEU A 206 16.95 10.35 4.86
N PHE A 207 16.56 11.55 4.43
CA PHE A 207 17.32 12.35 3.46
C PHE A 207 18.21 13.36 4.17
N HIS A 208 19.11 13.99 3.42
CA HIS A 208 19.85 15.14 3.89
C HIS A 208 18.92 16.33 4.14
N ILE A 209 19.11 17.05 5.26
CA ILE A 209 18.14 18.08 5.70
C ILE A 209 18.03 19.31 4.79
N TRP A 210 18.99 19.51 3.87
CA TRP A 210 18.95 20.59 2.88
C TRP A 210 18.31 20.16 1.54
N GLY A 211 17.83 18.92 1.43
CA GLY A 211 17.07 18.45 0.26
C GLY A 211 17.90 18.21 -1.01
N ASP A 212 19.22 18.12 -0.91
CA ASP A 212 20.14 17.72 -2.00
C ASP A 212 20.06 18.58 -3.29
N ASP A 213 19.59 19.82 -3.20
CA ASP A 213 19.41 20.73 -4.34
C ASP A 213 20.55 21.78 -4.51
N GLY A 214 21.67 21.57 -3.81
CA GLY A 214 22.83 22.45 -3.82
C GLY A 214 22.78 23.47 -2.70
N ASP A 215 22.76 24.77 -3.04
CA ASP A 215 22.47 25.88 -2.13
C ASP A 215 21.05 26.43 -2.40
N GLY A 216 20.17 25.59 -2.95
CA GLY A 216 18.81 25.94 -3.37
C GLY A 216 17.86 26.03 -2.18
N CYS A 217 16.56 26.17 -2.43
CA CYS A 217 15.55 26.10 -1.37
C CYS A 217 14.30 25.34 -1.85
N GLY A 218 14.44 24.59 -2.95
CA GLY A 218 13.35 23.86 -3.60
C GLY A 218 13.39 22.35 -3.33
N GLY A 219 14.52 21.85 -2.83
CA GLY A 219 14.66 20.51 -2.27
C GLY A 219 13.89 20.35 -0.96
N THR A 220 13.66 19.10 -0.59
CA THR A 220 12.98 18.71 0.64
C THR A 220 13.60 17.41 1.14
N ASP A 221 13.66 17.24 2.46
CA ASP A 221 14.01 15.97 3.10
C ASP A 221 12.77 15.13 3.48
N GLU A 222 11.59 15.62 3.09
CA GLU A 222 10.26 15.04 3.37
C GLU A 222 9.92 14.98 4.86
N VAL A 223 10.45 15.93 5.65
CA VAL A 223 10.18 16.03 7.09
C VAL A 223 9.76 17.44 7.49
N ASP A 224 8.51 17.62 7.92
CA ASP A 224 7.96 18.95 8.25
C ASP A 224 8.66 19.68 9.42
N ASP A 225 9.26 18.93 10.37
CA ASP A 225 9.88 19.50 11.57
C ASP A 225 11.40 19.73 11.46
N THR A 226 11.98 19.50 10.29
CA THR A 226 13.30 20.00 9.90
C THR A 226 13.10 21.29 9.10
N PRO A 227 13.62 22.45 9.55
CA PRO A 227 13.47 23.69 8.81
C PRO A 227 14.10 23.60 7.42
N ASN A 228 13.40 24.06 6.38
CA ASN A 228 13.96 24.14 5.03
C ASN A 228 15.30 24.87 5.07
N GLN A 229 16.32 24.26 4.45
CA GLN A 229 17.71 24.66 4.54
C GLN A 229 18.32 24.74 3.15
N GLY A 230 19.23 25.69 2.98
CA GLY A 230 19.86 26.00 1.71
C GLY A 230 20.79 24.90 1.20
N GLY A 231 21.97 24.86 1.81
CA GLY A 231 22.98 23.86 1.51
C GLY A 231 23.47 23.16 2.77
N PRO A 232 24.39 22.19 2.63
CA PRO A 232 24.96 21.50 3.78
C PRO A 232 25.78 22.47 4.64
N ASN A 233 25.64 22.36 5.95
CA ASN A 233 26.53 23.01 6.89
C ASN A 233 27.75 22.14 7.16
N ASN A 234 28.92 22.74 7.31
CA ASN A 234 30.18 22.04 7.57
C ASN A 234 30.88 22.62 8.81
N GLY A 235 31.79 21.85 9.42
CA GLY A 235 32.51 22.29 10.61
C GLY A 235 31.58 22.41 11.82
N ARG A 236 31.74 23.48 12.60
CA ARG A 236 30.85 23.81 13.74
C ARG A 236 30.22 25.18 13.57
N PRO A 237 29.06 25.28 12.88
CA PRO A 237 28.35 26.54 12.72
C PRO A 237 27.96 27.17 14.06
N THR A 238 27.79 28.48 14.08
CA THR A 238 27.31 29.21 15.27
C THR A 238 25.81 29.44 15.16
N TYR A 239 25.07 29.13 16.22
CA TYR A 239 23.62 29.36 16.27
C TYR A 239 23.27 30.86 16.41
N PRO A 240 22.26 31.38 15.68
CA PRO A 240 21.55 30.75 14.57
C PRO A 240 22.31 30.89 13.24
N HIS A 241 22.20 29.89 12.35
CA HIS A 241 22.63 29.98 10.96
C HIS A 241 21.38 30.01 10.09
N VAL A 242 21.07 31.14 9.42
CA VAL A 242 19.79 31.31 8.71
C VAL A 242 19.99 31.16 7.21
N SER A 243 19.18 30.30 6.59
CA SER A 243 19.04 30.16 5.14
C SER A 243 17.55 30.05 4.77
N CYS A 244 17.21 29.97 3.47
CA CYS A 244 15.84 29.70 2.98
C CYS A 244 14.64 30.36 3.71
N ASN A 245 14.82 31.59 4.22
CA ASN A 245 13.84 32.31 5.03
C ASN A 245 13.36 31.58 6.32
N ASN A 246 14.16 30.66 6.88
CA ASN A 246 13.84 29.89 8.09
C ASN A 246 14.15 30.62 9.42
N GLY A 247 14.28 31.95 9.38
CA GLY A 247 14.49 32.77 10.57
C GLY A 247 13.26 32.80 11.49
N PRO A 248 13.43 33.05 12.81
CA PRO A 248 14.68 33.50 13.45
C PRO A 248 15.62 32.39 13.91
N ASN A 249 15.16 31.12 13.93
CA ASN A 249 15.92 30.02 14.53
C ASN A 249 16.99 29.46 13.59
N GLY A 250 16.77 29.51 12.28
CA GLY A 250 17.75 29.06 11.31
C GLY A 250 17.67 27.58 10.95
N ASP A 251 18.70 27.14 10.24
CA ASP A 251 19.04 25.78 9.89
C ASP A 251 19.18 24.90 11.15
N LEU A 252 18.71 23.67 11.07
CA LEU A 252 18.91 22.66 12.11
C LEU A 252 20.25 21.95 11.93
N PHE A 253 21.35 22.72 11.86
CA PHE A 253 22.70 22.20 11.59
C PHE A 253 23.25 21.21 12.63
N VAL A 254 22.57 21.08 13.77
CA VAL A 254 22.86 20.09 14.82
C VAL A 254 22.19 18.74 14.58
N ASN A 255 21.46 18.57 13.47
CA ASN A 255 20.85 17.31 13.09
C ASN A 255 21.90 16.32 12.57
N TYR A 256 21.72 15.03 12.85
CA TYR A 256 22.62 13.99 12.32
C TYR A 256 22.62 13.89 10.79
N MET A 257 21.57 14.39 10.10
CA MET A 257 21.46 14.37 8.64
C MET A 257 21.98 15.66 7.95
N ASP A 258 22.72 16.51 8.66
CA ASP A 258 23.57 17.57 8.07
C ASP A 258 25.04 17.09 7.96
N TYR A 259 25.94 17.91 7.42
CA TYR A 259 27.36 17.60 7.19
C TYR A 259 28.33 18.28 8.17
N THR A 260 27.85 18.67 9.35
CA THR A 260 28.71 19.27 10.38
C THR A 260 29.75 18.26 10.89
N ASP A 261 30.75 18.74 11.63
CA ASP A 261 31.68 17.85 12.33
C ASP A 261 30.88 16.95 13.31
N ASP A 262 31.41 15.77 13.66
CA ASP A 262 30.73 14.80 14.55
C ASP A 262 30.27 15.39 15.89
N ALA A 263 30.94 16.45 16.35
CA ALA A 263 30.66 17.14 17.60
C ALA A 263 29.75 18.37 17.44
N GLY A 264 29.29 18.63 16.22
CA GLY A 264 28.27 19.61 15.86
C GLY A 264 26.88 18.97 15.74
N MET A 265 26.78 17.69 15.39
CA MET A 265 25.52 16.95 15.26
C MET A 265 25.19 16.09 16.48
N VAL A 266 23.96 16.19 17.00
CA VAL A 266 23.57 15.62 18.30
C VAL A 266 22.11 15.15 18.39
N MET A 267 21.29 15.24 17.32
CA MET A 267 19.88 14.86 17.40
C MET A 267 19.23 14.38 16.09
N PHE A 268 18.18 13.57 16.24
CA PHE A 268 17.10 13.36 15.26
C PHE A 268 15.81 14.04 15.72
N THR A 269 15.00 14.51 14.77
CA THR A 269 13.68 15.10 15.05
C THR A 269 12.58 14.05 15.21
N ARG A 270 11.39 14.45 15.69
CA ARG A 270 10.22 13.57 15.76
C ARG A 270 9.78 13.12 14.38
N GLY A 271 9.76 14.02 13.40
CA GLY A 271 9.39 13.69 12.02
C GLY A 271 10.35 12.68 11.39
N GLN A 272 11.66 12.82 11.64
CA GLN A 272 12.65 11.82 11.23
C GLN A 272 12.41 10.46 11.92
N VAL A 273 12.16 10.44 13.23
CA VAL A 273 11.84 9.20 13.96
C VAL A 273 10.57 8.52 13.42
N THR A 274 9.55 9.28 13.01
CA THR A 274 8.36 8.72 12.36
C THR A 274 8.72 8.02 11.05
N ARG A 275 9.56 8.63 10.20
CA ARG A 275 10.02 8.00 8.94
C ARG A 275 10.84 6.74 9.19
N MET A 276 11.77 6.76 10.15
CA MET A 276 12.54 5.57 10.53
C MET A 276 11.64 4.45 11.05
N SER A 277 10.61 4.79 11.84
CA SER A 277 9.63 3.83 12.34
C SER A 277 8.83 3.21 11.20
N ALA A 278 8.33 4.02 10.26
CA ALA A 278 7.65 3.53 9.07
C ALA A 278 8.54 2.62 8.21
N CYS A 279 9.85 2.92 8.10
CA CYS A 279 10.80 2.05 7.43
C CYS A 279 10.89 0.67 8.11
N LEU A 280 11.02 0.65 9.44
CA LEU A 280 11.13 -0.57 10.25
C LEU A 280 9.82 -1.35 10.38
N GLU A 281 8.66 -0.72 10.18
CA GLU A 281 7.37 -1.42 10.16
C GLU A 281 6.97 -1.88 8.75
N GLY A 282 7.51 -1.21 7.73
CA GLY A 282 7.30 -1.53 6.33
C GLY A 282 8.44 -2.39 5.76
N VAL A 283 9.28 -1.75 4.94
CA VAL A 283 10.28 -2.41 4.10
C VAL A 283 11.38 -3.15 4.87
N ARG A 284 11.67 -2.76 6.12
CA ARG A 284 12.68 -3.40 6.99
C ARG A 284 12.09 -4.20 8.16
N ARG A 285 10.83 -4.61 8.08
CA ARG A 285 10.12 -5.33 9.15
C ARG A 285 10.80 -6.61 9.63
N SER A 286 11.53 -7.30 8.76
CA SER A 286 12.23 -8.55 9.09
C SER A 286 13.37 -8.35 10.09
N LEU A 287 13.94 -7.14 10.19
CA LEU A 287 15.07 -6.81 11.08
C LEU A 287 14.63 -6.51 12.52
N ALA A 288 13.33 -6.30 12.77
CA ALA A 288 12.81 -5.92 14.08
C ALA A 288 12.69 -7.08 15.09
N GLY A 289 13.50 -8.13 14.96
CA GLY A 289 13.49 -9.30 15.85
C GLY A 289 12.19 -10.14 15.81
N ARG A 290 11.35 -9.96 14.79
CA ARG A 290 10.14 -10.76 14.58
C ARG A 290 10.38 -11.84 13.53
N THR A 291 11.29 -12.77 13.84
CA THR A 291 11.59 -13.90 12.93
C THR A 291 12.04 -15.14 13.70
N GLU A 292 11.10 -15.83 14.33
CA GLU A 292 10.97 -17.29 14.16
C GLU A 292 9.48 -17.63 14.18
N THR A 293 8.92 -18.08 13.06
CA THR A 293 7.69 -18.87 13.10
C THR A 293 8.07 -20.25 13.66
N VAL A 294 8.20 -20.37 14.99
CA VAL A 294 8.41 -21.68 15.62
C VAL A 294 7.25 -22.58 15.20
N ALA A 295 7.53 -23.63 14.44
CA ALA A 295 6.54 -24.57 13.95
C ALA A 295 5.55 -24.96 15.06
N PRO A 296 4.24 -24.70 14.92
CA PRO A 296 3.27 -24.86 16.00
C PRO A 296 2.86 -26.32 16.19
N LEU A 297 3.84 -27.20 16.47
CA LEU A 297 3.66 -28.64 16.65
C LEU A 297 2.57 -28.95 17.68
N GLY A 298 1.76 -29.97 17.39
CA GLY A 298 0.65 -30.41 18.23
C GLY A 298 -0.71 -30.16 17.59
N ARG A 299 -1.77 -30.53 18.34
CA ARG A 299 -3.16 -30.35 17.92
C ARG A 299 -3.79 -29.18 18.67
N TRP A 300 -4.35 -28.26 17.90
CA TRP A 300 -4.90 -26.99 18.33
C TRP A 300 -6.38 -26.92 17.96
N THR A 301 -7.21 -26.43 18.86
CA THR A 301 -8.65 -26.25 18.67
C THR A 301 -8.97 -24.76 18.69
N HIS A 302 -9.75 -24.30 17.73
CA HIS A 302 -10.09 -22.88 17.57
C HIS A 302 -10.92 -22.39 18.75
N SER A 303 -10.46 -21.29 19.37
CA SER A 303 -11.10 -20.56 20.45
C SER A 303 -11.73 -19.28 19.90
N PHE A 304 -12.90 -19.40 19.27
CA PHE A 304 -13.63 -18.28 18.67
C PHE A 304 -13.83 -17.10 19.64
N GLU A 305 -13.98 -17.41 20.92
CA GLU A 305 -14.22 -16.44 21.98
C GLU A 305 -12.99 -15.57 22.30
N GLU A 306 -11.81 -15.95 21.80
CA GLU A 306 -10.54 -15.28 22.08
C GLU A 306 -9.93 -14.61 20.85
N ASP A 307 -10.55 -14.73 19.67
CA ASP A 307 -10.09 -14.08 18.42
C ASP A 307 -10.10 -12.54 18.54
N HIS A 308 -9.14 -11.88 17.88
CA HIS A 308 -9.06 -10.42 17.81
C HIS A 308 -8.31 -9.96 16.55
N ASP A 309 -8.70 -8.81 16.00
CA ASP A 309 -8.10 -8.24 14.78
C ASP A 309 -8.05 -9.25 13.62
N ASP A 310 -6.88 -9.45 13.00
CA ASP A 310 -6.59 -10.46 11.97
C ASP A 310 -6.02 -11.78 12.57
N VAL A 311 -6.09 -11.92 13.90
CA VAL A 311 -5.45 -12.98 14.66
C VAL A 311 -6.48 -14.01 15.12
N THR A 312 -6.31 -15.25 14.65
CA THR A 312 -7.10 -16.40 15.08
C THR A 312 -6.42 -17.12 16.26
N VAL A 313 -7.14 -17.34 17.36
CA VAL A 313 -6.62 -17.92 18.59
C VAL A 313 -7.02 -19.39 18.73
N TYR A 314 -6.05 -20.23 19.06
CA TYR A 314 -6.23 -21.66 19.29
C TYR A 314 -5.73 -22.07 20.67
N ARG A 315 -6.42 -23.03 21.28
CA ARG A 315 -6.03 -23.69 22.54
C ARG A 315 -5.65 -25.15 22.30
N PRO A 316 -4.76 -25.75 23.11
CA PRO A 316 -4.34 -27.13 22.93
C PRO A 316 -5.51 -28.11 23.07
N GLN A 317 -5.38 -29.28 22.46
CA GLN A 317 -6.35 -30.35 22.61
C GLN A 317 -6.53 -30.70 24.11
N GLY A 318 -7.77 -30.62 24.59
CA GLY A 318 -8.13 -30.90 26.00
C GLY A 318 -8.44 -29.66 26.84
N TYR A 319 -8.29 -28.44 26.28
CA TYR A 319 -8.79 -27.22 26.90
C TYR A 319 -10.31 -27.27 27.11
N ASP A 320 -10.78 -26.84 28.29
CA ASP A 320 -12.19 -26.87 28.67
C ASP A 320 -12.92 -25.64 28.11
N PHE A 321 -13.52 -25.82 26.93
CA PHE A 321 -14.24 -24.76 26.26
C PHE A 321 -15.68 -24.61 26.78
N PRO A 322 -16.24 -23.38 26.76
CA PRO A 322 -17.67 -23.18 26.89
C PRO A 322 -18.45 -24.02 25.86
N ARG A 323 -19.69 -24.42 26.22
CA ARG A 323 -20.56 -25.21 25.33
C ARG A 323 -20.82 -24.45 24.02
N ALA A 324 -20.32 -24.98 22.92
CA ALA A 324 -20.53 -24.50 21.56
C ALA A 324 -20.80 -25.69 20.61
N ARG A 325 -21.44 -25.44 19.46
CA ARG A 325 -21.51 -26.42 18.36
C ARG A 325 -20.13 -26.49 17.70
N GLY A 326 -19.71 -27.68 17.25
CA GLY A 326 -18.46 -28.02 16.54
C GLY A 326 -17.30 -27.00 16.54
N ARG A 327 -16.10 -27.37 17.00
CA ARG A 327 -14.90 -26.52 16.87
C ARG A 327 -13.96 -27.05 15.80
N ALA A 328 -13.53 -26.17 14.90
CA ALA A 328 -12.44 -26.45 13.96
C ALA A 328 -11.09 -26.55 14.69
N GLY A 329 -10.05 -26.98 13.99
CA GLY A 329 -8.72 -27.07 14.57
C GLY A 329 -7.64 -27.37 13.56
N LEU A 330 -6.39 -27.29 14.02
CA LEU A 330 -5.20 -27.52 13.22
C LEU A 330 -4.32 -28.56 13.91
N GLU A 331 -3.62 -29.39 13.15
CA GLU A 331 -2.62 -30.30 13.69
C GLU A 331 -1.34 -30.24 12.87
N PHE A 332 -0.23 -30.00 13.55
CA PHE A 332 1.10 -29.89 12.98
C PHE A 332 1.98 -31.00 13.51
N ARG A 333 2.58 -31.79 12.61
CA ARG A 333 3.43 -32.93 13.00
C ARG A 333 4.90 -32.68 12.65
N PRO A 334 5.85 -33.26 13.42
CA PRO A 334 7.29 -33.05 13.21
C PRO A 334 7.82 -33.52 11.85
N ASP A 335 7.09 -34.39 11.15
CA ASP A 335 7.43 -34.89 9.83
C ASP A 335 7.04 -33.94 8.68
N GLY A 336 6.57 -32.73 9.01
CA GLY A 336 6.09 -31.75 8.03
C GLY A 336 4.66 -32.00 7.57
N SER A 337 3.93 -32.98 8.13
CA SER A 337 2.52 -33.19 7.81
C SER A 337 1.59 -32.25 8.60
N PHE A 338 0.56 -31.76 7.92
CA PHE A 338 -0.44 -30.81 8.42
C PHE A 338 -1.84 -31.40 8.27
N VAL A 339 -2.72 -31.19 9.24
CA VAL A 339 -4.15 -31.54 9.13
C VAL A 339 -5.01 -30.34 9.51
N ASP A 340 -5.89 -29.95 8.60
CA ASP A 340 -6.99 -29.02 8.86
C ASP A 340 -8.21 -29.83 9.30
N TRP A 341 -8.66 -29.62 10.53
CA TRP A 341 -9.84 -30.26 11.11
C TRP A 341 -11.06 -29.37 10.92
N SER A 342 -11.49 -29.21 9.67
CA SER A 342 -12.64 -28.39 9.30
C SER A 342 -13.95 -29.07 9.73
N ILE A 343 -15.02 -28.30 9.95
CA ILE A 343 -16.33 -28.84 10.31
C ILE A 343 -17.05 -29.20 9.01
N GLY A 344 -17.38 -30.49 8.83
CA GLY A 344 -18.14 -30.98 7.68
C GLY A 344 -19.64 -30.96 7.92
N ALA A 345 -20.40 -31.45 6.93
CA ALA A 345 -21.86 -31.55 7.03
C ALA A 345 -22.30 -32.31 8.30
N GLY A 346 -23.17 -31.69 9.10
CA GLY A 346 -23.70 -32.28 10.35
C GLY A 346 -22.79 -32.17 11.58
N ASP A 347 -21.95 -31.14 11.66
CA ASP A 347 -21.01 -30.85 12.77
C ASP A 347 -19.90 -31.91 13.00
N ALA A 348 -19.70 -32.83 12.06
CA ALA A 348 -18.64 -33.83 12.13
C ALA A 348 -17.30 -33.26 11.63
N ARG A 349 -16.23 -33.42 12.43
CA ARG A 349 -14.88 -33.00 12.02
C ARG A 349 -14.40 -33.80 10.81
N THR A 350 -14.04 -33.11 9.74
CA THR A 350 -13.44 -33.69 8.54
C THR A 350 -11.95 -33.37 8.53
N ALA A 351 -11.10 -34.39 8.43
CA ALA A 351 -9.66 -34.21 8.33
C ALA A 351 -9.27 -33.92 6.89
N ARG A 352 -8.65 -32.77 6.63
CA ARG A 352 -8.04 -32.44 5.33
C ARG A 352 -6.53 -32.44 5.49
N ALA A 353 -5.87 -33.38 4.83
CA ALA A 353 -4.42 -33.53 4.90
C ALA A 353 -3.69 -32.50 4.02
N GLY A 354 -2.52 -32.10 4.48
CA GLY A 354 -1.58 -31.25 3.77
C GLY A 354 -0.17 -31.44 4.34
N SER A 355 0.73 -30.57 3.92
CA SER A 355 2.09 -30.45 4.45
C SER A 355 2.32 -29.02 4.91
N TRP A 356 3.19 -28.81 5.88
CA TRP A 356 3.61 -27.49 6.29
C TRP A 356 5.13 -27.36 6.18
N VAL A 357 5.57 -26.14 5.91
CA VAL A 357 6.98 -25.74 5.91
C VAL A 357 7.06 -24.47 6.76
N ALA A 358 8.05 -24.38 7.64
CA ALA A 358 8.33 -23.16 8.39
C ALA A 358 9.58 -22.52 7.79
N ASP A 359 9.38 -21.38 7.13
CA ASP A 359 10.42 -20.47 6.62
C ASP A 359 10.28 -19.13 7.38
N ASP A 360 10.40 -17.96 6.73
CA ASP A 360 10.07 -16.66 7.35
C ASP A 360 8.59 -16.56 7.80
N HIS A 361 7.76 -17.47 7.29
CA HIS A 361 6.35 -17.71 7.63
C HIS A 361 6.04 -19.20 7.68
N LEU A 362 4.95 -19.56 8.38
CA LEU A 362 4.40 -20.90 8.37
C LEU A 362 3.55 -21.10 7.10
N ARG A 363 4.05 -21.85 6.12
CA ARG A 363 3.33 -22.16 4.88
C ARG A 363 2.58 -23.48 5.03
N LEU A 364 1.26 -23.45 4.88
CA LEU A 364 0.40 -24.64 4.87
C LEU A 364 0.02 -24.97 3.44
N ILE A 365 0.39 -26.16 2.99
CA ILE A 365 0.20 -26.64 1.63
C ILE A 365 -0.85 -27.74 1.67
N THR A 366 -1.98 -27.55 0.99
CA THR A 366 -3.04 -28.57 0.93
C THR A 366 -2.59 -29.74 0.03
N ALA A 367 -3.24 -30.90 0.15
CA ALA A 367 -3.00 -32.03 -0.76
C ALA A 367 -3.24 -31.69 -2.26
N ALA A 368 -3.95 -30.60 -2.56
CA ALA A 368 -4.17 -30.08 -3.92
C ALA A 368 -3.03 -29.14 -4.40
N GLY A 369 -2.03 -28.86 -3.56
CA GLY A 369 -0.88 -28.01 -3.89
C GLY A 369 -1.05 -26.52 -3.57
N ASN A 370 -2.22 -26.11 -3.07
CA ASN A 370 -2.47 -24.71 -2.68
C ASN A 370 -1.68 -24.39 -1.40
N ALA A 371 -0.81 -23.39 -1.45
CA ALA A 371 -0.03 -22.94 -0.31
C ALA A 371 -0.63 -21.65 0.28
N ARG A 372 -0.93 -21.67 1.58
CA ARG A 372 -1.30 -20.47 2.36
C ARG A 372 -0.18 -20.10 3.33
N THR A 373 0.15 -18.83 3.39
CA THR A 373 1.19 -18.31 4.27
C THR A 373 0.55 -17.81 5.56
N VAL A 374 1.09 -18.22 6.71
CA VAL A 374 0.55 -17.91 8.03
C VAL A 374 1.68 -17.37 8.90
N SER A 375 1.43 -16.25 9.56
CA SER A 375 2.28 -15.72 10.62
C SER A 375 1.82 -16.30 11.94
N VAL A 376 2.74 -16.88 12.71
CA VAL A 376 2.51 -17.12 14.13
C VAL A 376 2.69 -15.78 14.83
N VAL A 377 1.61 -15.25 15.39
CA VAL A 377 1.58 -13.95 16.09
C VAL A 377 2.12 -14.10 17.50
N ALA A 378 1.69 -15.17 18.18
CA ALA A 378 2.16 -15.55 19.50
C ALA A 378 2.02 -17.07 19.68
N ARG A 379 2.91 -17.66 20.46
CA ARG A 379 2.82 -19.08 20.84
C ARG A 379 3.34 -19.30 22.26
N THR A 380 2.53 -19.98 23.05
CA THR A 380 2.87 -20.56 24.36
C THR A 380 2.45 -22.04 24.40
N ASP A 381 2.68 -22.72 25.51
CA ASP A 381 2.22 -24.12 25.69
C ASP A 381 0.68 -24.24 25.73
N ASP A 382 -0.02 -23.15 26.06
CA ASP A 382 -1.46 -23.11 26.27
C ASP A 382 -2.22 -22.29 25.23
N ARG A 383 -1.53 -21.60 24.31
CA ARG A 383 -2.14 -20.66 23.36
C ARG A 383 -1.32 -20.60 22.07
N LEU A 384 -2.01 -20.62 20.94
CA LEU A 384 -1.42 -20.39 19.62
C LEU A 384 -2.23 -19.32 18.92
N GLU A 385 -1.57 -18.28 18.43
CA GLU A 385 -2.17 -17.20 17.69
C GLU A 385 -1.61 -17.15 16.28
N LEU A 386 -2.49 -17.19 15.29
CA LEU A 386 -2.12 -17.21 13.88
C LEU A 386 -2.76 -16.01 13.16
N ALA A 387 -1.95 -15.19 12.51
CA ALA A 387 -2.39 -14.19 11.55
C ALA A 387 -2.09 -14.71 10.14
N PHE A 388 -3.11 -14.85 9.30
CA PHE A 388 -2.92 -15.40 7.97
C PHE A 388 -2.39 -14.28 7.04
N ARG A 389 -1.10 -14.36 6.62
CA ARG A 389 -0.50 -13.39 5.69
C ARG A 389 -1.02 -13.66 4.29
N THR A 390 -1.75 -12.71 3.73
CA THR A 390 -2.04 -12.65 2.31
C THR A 390 -0.74 -12.36 1.54
N ALA A 391 -0.37 -13.22 0.60
CA ALA A 391 0.73 -12.96 -0.32
C ALA A 391 0.34 -11.73 -1.17
N THR A 392 1.13 -10.66 -1.12
CA THR A 392 0.78 -9.30 -1.58
C THR A 392 -0.49 -8.77 -0.91
N SER A 393 -0.58 -7.46 -0.70
CA SER A 393 -1.85 -6.84 -0.33
C SER A 393 -2.82 -6.94 -1.51
N THR A 394 -3.36 -8.14 -1.73
CA THR A 394 -4.79 -8.31 -1.85
C THR A 394 -5.34 -8.03 -0.44
N HIS A 395 -5.35 -6.76 -0.03
CA HIS A 395 -6.55 -6.33 0.67
C HIS A 395 -7.62 -6.49 -0.40
N ARG A 396 -8.24 -7.65 -0.37
CA ARG A 396 -9.63 -7.75 -0.75
C ARG A 396 -10.29 -6.61 0.05
N PRO A 397 -10.78 -5.51 -0.52
CA PRO A 397 -11.77 -4.75 0.21
C PRO A 397 -12.86 -5.76 0.58
N SER A 398 -12.89 -6.14 1.84
CA SER A 398 -14.18 -6.43 2.44
C SER A 398 -14.70 -5.06 2.82
N CYS A 399 -15.91 -4.74 2.39
CA CYS A 399 -16.59 -3.49 2.65
C CYS A 399 -16.99 -3.37 4.13
N ARG A 400 -16.01 -3.43 5.05
CA ARG A 400 -16.24 -3.27 6.48
C ARG A 400 -16.37 -1.79 6.80
N ALA A 401 -17.56 -1.42 7.25
CA ALA A 401 -18.00 -0.07 7.62
C ALA A 401 -17.33 0.54 8.87
N ASP A 402 -16.13 0.13 9.29
CA ASP A 402 -15.58 0.51 10.61
C ASP A 402 -14.14 1.07 10.59
N VAL A 403 -13.83 1.96 9.64
CA VAL A 403 -12.66 2.85 9.77
C VAL A 403 -13.09 4.30 9.60
N VAL A 404 -13.07 5.04 10.72
CA VAL A 404 -13.27 6.49 10.77
C VAL A 404 -12.04 7.16 10.14
N LEU A 405 -12.15 7.56 8.87
CA LEU A 405 -11.17 8.43 8.24
C LEU A 405 -11.26 9.85 8.82
N PRO A 406 -10.15 10.57 9.07
CA PRO A 406 -10.17 11.96 9.51
C PRO A 406 -10.44 12.87 8.30
N PHE A 407 -11.66 12.84 7.75
CA PHE A 407 -12.08 13.82 6.73
C PHE A 407 -12.94 14.90 7.37
N SER A 408 -12.40 16.12 7.37
CA SER A 408 -13.18 17.34 7.49
C SER A 408 -14.20 17.39 6.36
N ALA A 409 -15.48 17.62 6.68
CA ALA A 409 -16.63 17.80 5.79
C ALA A 409 -16.28 18.01 4.29
N THR A 410 -16.62 17.04 3.44
CA THR A 410 -16.54 17.14 1.98
C THR A 410 -17.37 18.34 1.52
N ASP A 411 -16.71 19.34 0.95
CA ASP A 411 -17.35 20.59 0.51
C ASP A 411 -17.97 20.39 -0.88
N PHE A 412 -19.18 19.84 -0.91
CA PHE A 412 -19.96 19.70 -2.14
C PHE A 412 -20.38 21.07 -2.66
N ARG A 413 -20.00 21.37 -3.91
CA ARG A 413 -20.33 22.66 -4.54
C ARG A 413 -20.92 22.45 -5.90
N ARG A 414 -21.95 23.22 -6.22
CA ARG A 414 -22.51 23.23 -7.56
C ARG A 414 -21.51 23.89 -8.54
N PRO A 415 -21.02 23.16 -9.56
CA PRO A 415 -20.16 23.76 -10.55
C PRO A 415 -20.93 24.81 -11.37
N PRO A 416 -20.29 25.93 -11.76
CA PRO A 416 -20.92 26.86 -12.69
C PRO A 416 -21.17 26.18 -14.05
N PRO A 417 -22.23 26.56 -14.79
CA PRO A 417 -22.40 26.11 -16.17
C PRO A 417 -21.18 26.51 -17.00
N SER A 418 -20.79 25.65 -17.94
CA SER A 418 -19.66 25.94 -18.82
C SER A 418 -20.06 27.01 -19.85
N ASP A 419 -19.12 27.85 -20.30
CA ASP A 419 -19.38 28.83 -21.37
C ASP A 419 -19.44 28.18 -22.77
N THR A 420 -19.50 26.84 -22.85
CA THR A 420 -19.48 26.08 -24.10
C THR A 420 -20.90 25.86 -24.63
N ARG A 421 -21.08 25.96 -25.96
CA ARG A 421 -22.40 25.72 -26.57
C ARG A 421 -22.77 24.25 -26.42
N ARG A 422 -23.92 23.98 -25.80
CA ARG A 422 -24.63 22.69 -25.87
C ARG A 422 -24.69 22.21 -27.32
N THR A 423 -24.08 21.06 -27.60
CA THR A 423 -24.21 20.38 -28.89
C THR A 423 -25.53 19.61 -28.89
N SER A 424 -26.32 19.75 -29.95
CA SER A 424 -27.66 19.13 -30.03
C SER A 424 -27.63 17.60 -29.94
N GLY A 425 -26.53 16.96 -30.36
CA GLY A 425 -26.33 15.52 -30.27
C GLY A 425 -26.21 15.00 -28.84
N VAL A 426 -25.48 15.71 -27.96
CA VAL A 426 -25.37 15.34 -26.54
C VAL A 426 -26.72 15.50 -25.86
N THR A 427 -27.46 16.58 -26.10
CA THR A 427 -28.79 16.77 -25.47
C THR A 427 -29.77 15.64 -25.81
N ALA A 428 -29.83 15.18 -27.07
CA ALA A 428 -30.69 14.06 -27.45
C ALA A 428 -30.32 12.74 -26.77
N LEU A 429 -29.02 12.51 -26.54
CA LEU A 429 -28.52 11.36 -25.79
C LEU A 429 -28.95 11.42 -24.32
N LEU A 430 -28.81 12.60 -23.70
CA LEU A 430 -29.19 12.82 -22.30
C LEU A 430 -30.71 12.68 -22.08
N ASP A 431 -31.51 13.18 -23.01
CA ASP A 431 -32.97 13.06 -22.96
C ASP A 431 -33.46 11.62 -23.19
N ALA A 432 -32.58 10.74 -23.70
CA ALA A 432 -32.89 9.32 -23.86
C ALA A 432 -32.73 8.52 -22.56
N VAL A 433 -32.07 9.06 -21.52
CA VAL A 433 -31.98 8.41 -20.20
C VAL A 433 -33.37 8.35 -19.56
N SER A 434 -33.81 7.17 -19.15
CA SER A 434 -35.20 6.85 -18.84
C SER A 434 -35.35 6.26 -17.45
N GLU A 435 -36.00 6.99 -16.54
CA GLU A 435 -36.34 6.51 -15.20
C GLU A 435 -37.03 5.14 -15.24
N SER A 436 -38.04 4.97 -16.08
CA SER A 436 -38.79 3.69 -16.15
C SER A 436 -37.91 2.49 -16.56
N ARG A 437 -36.86 2.71 -17.36
CA ARG A 437 -35.94 1.64 -17.77
C ARG A 437 -34.96 1.27 -16.67
N ILE A 438 -34.54 2.26 -15.89
CA ILE A 438 -33.76 2.06 -14.68
C ILE A 438 -34.60 1.27 -13.67
N GLU A 439 -35.88 1.64 -13.47
CA GLU A 439 -36.81 0.90 -12.61
C GLU A 439 -36.99 -0.56 -13.06
N ASP A 440 -37.26 -0.79 -14.34
CA ASP A 440 -37.38 -2.14 -14.90
C ASP A 440 -36.12 -2.98 -14.61
N THR A 441 -34.94 -2.37 -14.71
CA THR A 441 -33.66 -3.05 -14.48
C THR A 441 -33.42 -3.30 -12.99
N LEU A 442 -33.72 -2.34 -12.12
CA LEU A 442 -33.66 -2.52 -10.66
C LEU A 442 -34.56 -3.68 -10.23
N ASP A 443 -35.76 -3.80 -10.78
CA ASP A 443 -36.68 -4.90 -10.46
C ASP A 443 -36.11 -6.27 -10.87
N VAL A 444 -35.35 -6.33 -11.98
CA VAL A 444 -34.63 -7.53 -12.40
C VAL A 444 -33.49 -7.85 -11.44
N VAL A 445 -32.66 -6.86 -11.11
CA VAL A 445 -31.46 -7.04 -10.27
C VAL A 445 -31.83 -7.34 -8.82
N LEU A 446 -32.98 -6.84 -8.34
CA LEU A 446 -33.48 -7.03 -6.97
C LEU A 446 -34.50 -8.16 -6.84
N ALA A 447 -34.77 -8.91 -7.92
CA ALA A 447 -35.62 -10.10 -7.86
C ALA A 447 -35.11 -11.18 -6.88
N PRO A 448 -33.80 -11.53 -6.84
CA PRO A 448 -33.28 -12.41 -5.80
C PRO A 448 -33.11 -11.66 -4.47
N SER A 449 -33.20 -12.38 -3.34
CA SER A 449 -32.98 -11.78 -2.01
C SER A 449 -31.53 -11.36 -1.74
N SER A 450 -30.58 -11.95 -2.48
CA SER A 450 -29.15 -11.66 -2.41
C SER A 450 -28.48 -11.95 -3.75
N ARG A 451 -27.44 -11.16 -4.10
CA ARG A 451 -26.57 -11.41 -5.25
C ARG A 451 -25.13 -11.72 -4.80
N VAL A 452 -24.95 -12.49 -3.73
CA VAL A 452 -23.60 -12.97 -3.32
C VAL A 452 -22.88 -13.56 -4.54
N SER A 453 -21.64 -13.13 -4.80
CA SER A 453 -20.92 -13.33 -6.07
C SER A 453 -20.85 -14.78 -6.57
N THR A 454 -20.78 -15.75 -5.66
CA THR A 454 -20.74 -17.19 -5.98
C THR A 454 -22.11 -17.88 -5.92
N GLY A 455 -23.16 -17.11 -5.62
CA GLY A 455 -24.53 -17.55 -5.39
C GLY A 455 -25.35 -17.72 -6.67
N GLU A 456 -26.52 -18.35 -6.53
CA GLU A 456 -27.45 -18.55 -7.66
C GLU A 456 -28.12 -17.25 -8.10
N GLY A 457 -28.47 -16.37 -7.16
CA GLY A 457 -29.06 -15.06 -7.46
C GLY A 457 -28.16 -14.19 -8.34
N PHE A 458 -26.86 -14.16 -8.04
CA PHE A 458 -25.85 -13.48 -8.88
C PHE A 458 -25.86 -14.03 -10.31
N ARG A 459 -25.65 -15.34 -10.48
CA ARG A 459 -25.59 -15.98 -11.82
C ARG A 459 -26.88 -15.79 -12.61
N GLN A 460 -28.04 -15.84 -11.94
CA GLN A 460 -29.32 -15.60 -12.59
C GLN A 460 -29.40 -14.18 -13.15
N VAL A 461 -29.08 -13.17 -12.35
CA VAL A 461 -29.12 -11.78 -12.77
C VAL A 461 -28.05 -11.49 -13.82
N ALA A 462 -26.83 -12.02 -13.65
CA ALA A 462 -25.74 -11.89 -14.62
C ALA A 462 -26.17 -12.38 -16.02
N ALA A 463 -26.78 -13.56 -16.09
CA ALA A 463 -27.31 -14.11 -17.34
C ALA A 463 -28.45 -13.27 -17.94
N GLN A 464 -29.32 -12.70 -17.10
CA GLN A 464 -30.41 -11.82 -17.55
C GLN A 464 -29.87 -10.51 -18.13
N LEU A 465 -28.92 -9.87 -17.44
CA LEU A 465 -28.31 -8.63 -17.90
C LEU A 465 -27.42 -8.85 -19.14
N ALA A 466 -26.73 -9.99 -19.24
CA ALA A 466 -26.04 -10.41 -20.45
C ALA A 466 -26.99 -10.46 -21.65
N ALA A 467 -28.20 -11.03 -21.48
CA ALA A 467 -29.21 -11.05 -22.53
C ALA A 467 -29.70 -9.64 -22.91
N VAL A 468 -29.88 -8.74 -21.94
CA VAL A 468 -30.25 -7.34 -22.20
C VAL A 468 -29.18 -6.62 -23.03
N LEU A 469 -27.89 -6.83 -22.72
CA LEU A 469 -26.78 -6.28 -23.48
C LEU A 469 -26.72 -6.83 -24.92
N ILE A 470 -26.94 -8.13 -25.10
CA ILE A 470 -27.03 -8.75 -26.43
C ILE A 470 -28.19 -8.12 -27.24
N ASP A 471 -29.35 -7.96 -26.62
CA ASP A 471 -30.52 -7.34 -27.28
C ASP A 471 -30.29 -5.85 -27.62
N ALA A 472 -29.44 -5.16 -26.85
CA ALA A 472 -28.97 -3.80 -27.15
C ALA A 472 -27.87 -3.77 -28.26
N GLY A 473 -27.41 -4.93 -28.73
CA GLY A 473 -26.44 -5.07 -29.81
C GLY A 473 -24.98 -4.97 -29.35
N TYR A 474 -24.67 -5.46 -28.15
CA TYR A 474 -23.30 -5.69 -27.70
C TYR A 474 -22.88 -7.15 -27.96
N ASP A 475 -21.61 -7.35 -28.28
CA ASP A 475 -20.96 -8.64 -28.29
C ASP A 475 -20.58 -9.00 -26.85
N VAL A 476 -21.30 -9.96 -26.25
CA VAL A 476 -21.18 -10.27 -24.82
C VAL A 476 -20.34 -11.52 -24.55
N VAL A 477 -19.42 -11.41 -23.59
CA VAL A 477 -18.61 -12.49 -23.03
C VAL A 477 -18.85 -12.57 -21.53
N GLN A 478 -18.92 -13.79 -21.00
CA GLN A 478 -18.96 -14.05 -19.56
C GLN A 478 -17.67 -14.76 -19.15
N ASP A 479 -16.80 -14.05 -18.45
CA ASP A 479 -15.48 -14.55 -18.07
C ASP A 479 -15.52 -15.08 -16.62
N PRO A 480 -15.09 -16.33 -16.37
CA PRO A 480 -15.11 -16.92 -15.04
C PRO A 480 -14.12 -16.24 -14.09
N VAL A 481 -14.56 -15.95 -12.86
CA VAL A 481 -13.76 -15.31 -11.81
C VAL A 481 -13.76 -16.19 -10.56
N VAL A 482 -12.58 -16.56 -10.06
CA VAL A 482 -12.44 -17.41 -8.88
C VAL A 482 -12.51 -16.55 -7.61
N VAL A 483 -13.60 -16.65 -6.85
CA VAL A 483 -13.81 -15.90 -5.61
C VAL A 483 -13.73 -16.84 -4.42
N GLY A 484 -12.54 -16.93 -3.81
CA GLY A 484 -12.29 -17.89 -2.73
C GLY A 484 -12.37 -19.33 -3.25
N ASP A 485 -13.24 -20.16 -2.66
CA ASP A 485 -13.49 -21.53 -3.13
C ASP A 485 -14.65 -21.63 -4.15
N GLY A 486 -15.30 -20.50 -4.47
CA GLY A 486 -16.43 -20.43 -5.40
C GLY A 486 -16.08 -19.80 -6.73
N LEU A 487 -17.04 -19.86 -7.66
CA LEU A 487 -16.93 -19.29 -9.00
C LEU A 487 -18.01 -18.22 -9.20
N SER A 488 -17.54 -17.02 -9.55
CA SER A 488 -18.31 -15.88 -10.04
C SER A 488 -17.96 -15.65 -11.52
N GLU A 489 -18.39 -14.54 -12.09
CA GLU A 489 -18.12 -14.17 -13.48
C GLU A 489 -18.19 -12.66 -13.69
N ASN A 490 -17.44 -12.17 -14.67
CA ASN A 490 -17.63 -10.83 -15.23
C ASN A 490 -18.51 -10.93 -16.46
N VAL A 491 -19.46 -10.00 -16.64
CA VAL A 491 -20.22 -9.87 -17.89
C VAL A 491 -19.67 -8.67 -18.66
N THR A 492 -18.96 -8.92 -19.74
CA THR A 492 -18.38 -7.88 -20.59
C THR A 492 -19.15 -7.78 -21.91
N GLY A 493 -19.65 -6.59 -22.24
CA GLY A 493 -20.28 -6.30 -23.53
C GLY A 493 -19.45 -5.31 -24.34
N ASP A 494 -19.09 -5.68 -25.56
CA ASP A 494 -18.33 -4.83 -26.48
C ASP A 494 -19.20 -4.32 -27.63
N ARG A 495 -19.01 -3.07 -28.02
CA ARG A 495 -19.58 -2.50 -29.25
C ARG A 495 -18.50 -1.75 -30.00
N THR A 496 -18.23 -2.21 -31.22
CA THR A 496 -17.14 -1.66 -32.05
C THR A 496 -17.52 -0.30 -32.63
N GLY A 497 -16.62 0.67 -32.51
CA GLY A 497 -16.70 1.99 -33.15
C GLY A 497 -16.33 1.96 -34.62
N THR A 498 -16.43 3.12 -35.28
CA THR A 498 -16.22 3.25 -36.74
C THR A 498 -14.85 3.83 -37.11
N GLY A 499 -14.07 4.30 -36.14
CA GLY A 499 -12.77 4.94 -36.35
C GLY A 499 -11.67 4.00 -36.86
N GLY A 500 -10.63 4.60 -37.45
CA GLY A 500 -9.44 3.89 -37.93
C GLY A 500 -8.41 3.57 -36.84
N ALA A 501 -8.32 4.40 -35.80
CA ALA A 501 -7.46 4.23 -34.64
C ALA A 501 -8.31 4.28 -33.35
N ARG A 502 -9.00 3.17 -33.06
CA ARG A 502 -10.02 3.14 -31.99
C ARG A 502 -9.39 2.86 -30.64
N GLY A 503 -9.55 3.78 -29.69
CA GLY A 503 -9.46 3.42 -28.28
C GLY A 503 -10.75 2.78 -27.77
N VAL A 504 -10.80 2.51 -26.47
CA VAL A 504 -11.88 1.86 -25.74
C VAL A 504 -12.29 2.78 -24.59
N VAL A 505 -13.60 3.05 -24.48
CA VAL A 505 -14.19 3.74 -23.34
C VAL A 505 -15.00 2.72 -22.54
N ILE A 506 -14.70 2.60 -21.25
CA ILE A 506 -15.30 1.59 -20.38
C ILE A 506 -16.32 2.22 -19.43
N VAL A 507 -17.49 1.61 -19.33
CA VAL A 507 -18.48 1.85 -18.26
C VAL A 507 -18.55 0.60 -17.39
N THR A 508 -18.47 0.74 -16.09
CA THR A 508 -18.44 -0.43 -15.20
C THR A 508 -19.21 -0.22 -13.89
N ALA A 509 -19.66 -1.32 -13.30
CA ALA A 509 -20.26 -1.44 -11.97
C ALA A 509 -20.09 -2.90 -11.51
N HIS A 510 -20.11 -3.18 -10.21
CA HIS A 510 -20.24 -4.58 -9.77
C HIS A 510 -21.70 -5.01 -9.69
N LEU A 511 -21.91 -6.32 -9.74
CA LEU A 511 -23.24 -6.92 -9.70
C LEU A 511 -23.52 -7.64 -8.39
N ASP A 512 -22.48 -8.07 -7.67
CA ASP A 512 -22.68 -8.78 -6.41
C ASP A 512 -23.11 -7.87 -5.27
N SER A 513 -23.63 -8.49 -4.21
CA SER A 513 -24.02 -7.83 -2.97
C SER A 513 -23.71 -8.71 -1.77
N VAL A 514 -23.44 -8.10 -0.62
CA VAL A 514 -23.16 -8.81 0.64
C VAL A 514 -24.04 -8.35 1.80
N ASN A 515 -24.17 -9.18 2.83
CA ASN A 515 -24.71 -8.76 4.13
C ASN A 515 -23.63 -8.99 5.21
N HIS A 516 -23.08 -7.90 5.71
CA HIS A 516 -22.09 -7.90 6.79
C HIS A 516 -22.74 -7.76 8.17
N GLU A 517 -23.89 -7.08 8.26
CA GLU A 517 -24.61 -6.83 9.53
C GLU A 517 -25.14 -8.14 10.16
N ASP A 518 -25.86 -8.93 9.37
CA ASP A 518 -26.51 -10.18 9.79
C ASP A 518 -25.80 -11.44 9.28
N GLY A 519 -24.69 -11.27 8.55
CA GLY A 519 -23.85 -12.34 8.02
C GLY A 519 -24.22 -12.83 6.61
N PRO A 520 -23.35 -13.66 6.00
CA PRO A 520 -23.37 -13.95 4.55
C PRO A 520 -24.56 -14.78 4.06
N ASP A 521 -25.29 -15.44 4.97
CA ASP A 521 -26.50 -16.21 4.64
C ASP A 521 -27.78 -15.36 4.75
N SER A 522 -27.67 -14.13 5.24
CA SER A 522 -28.81 -13.22 5.42
C SER A 522 -29.14 -12.50 4.11
N PRO A 523 -30.40 -12.02 3.93
CA PRO A 523 -30.78 -11.26 2.75
C PRO A 523 -29.85 -10.06 2.55
N ALA A 524 -29.35 -9.90 1.33
CA ALA A 524 -28.45 -8.84 0.91
C ALA A 524 -29.02 -8.22 -0.38
N PRO A 525 -30.15 -7.49 -0.32
CA PRO A 525 -30.82 -7.07 -1.55
C PRO A 525 -29.90 -6.16 -2.37
N GLY A 526 -29.10 -5.31 -1.72
CA GLY A 526 -28.06 -4.54 -2.40
C GLY A 526 -28.67 -3.56 -3.40
N ALA A 527 -29.71 -2.84 -3.00
CA ALA A 527 -30.49 -1.99 -3.90
C ALA A 527 -29.70 -0.75 -4.35
N ASP A 528 -29.04 -0.10 -3.40
CA ASP A 528 -28.11 0.96 -3.73
C ASP A 528 -26.72 0.38 -4.02
N ASP A 529 -26.29 -0.61 -3.24
CA ASP A 529 -24.97 -1.26 -3.33
C ASP A 529 -25.06 -2.73 -3.82
N ASN A 530 -24.90 -3.01 -5.11
CA ASN A 530 -24.75 -2.03 -6.19
C ASN A 530 -25.72 -2.27 -7.35
N ALA A 531 -26.99 -2.58 -7.03
CA ALA A 531 -28.02 -2.65 -8.07
C ALA A 531 -28.24 -1.30 -8.76
N SER A 532 -28.01 -0.18 -8.07
CA SER A 532 -28.11 1.16 -8.64
C SER A 532 -27.09 1.38 -9.76
N GLY A 533 -25.80 1.08 -9.54
CA GLY A 533 -24.75 1.17 -10.55
C GLY A 533 -24.94 0.18 -11.68
N ALA A 534 -25.33 -1.06 -11.38
CA ALA A 534 -25.64 -2.06 -12.40
C ALA A 534 -26.81 -1.63 -13.31
N ALA A 535 -27.89 -1.08 -12.75
CA ALA A 535 -29.00 -0.55 -13.53
C ALA A 535 -28.60 0.68 -14.34
N GLY A 536 -27.78 1.56 -13.77
CA GLY A 536 -27.19 2.70 -14.46
C GLY A 536 -26.34 2.29 -15.68
N LEU A 537 -25.50 1.27 -15.53
CA LEU A 537 -24.69 0.72 -16.60
C LEU A 537 -25.55 0.19 -17.75
N ILE A 538 -26.60 -0.58 -17.45
CA ILE A 538 -27.50 -1.12 -18.47
C ILE A 538 -28.22 0.00 -19.24
N GLU A 539 -28.65 1.05 -18.53
CA GLU A 539 -29.29 2.20 -19.16
C GLU A 539 -28.31 2.99 -20.03
N LEU A 540 -27.08 3.25 -19.56
CA LEU A 540 -26.05 3.89 -20.37
C LEU A 540 -25.68 3.05 -21.59
N ALA A 541 -25.57 1.72 -21.44
CA ALA A 541 -25.31 0.82 -22.55
C ALA A 541 -26.38 0.95 -23.64
N ARG A 542 -27.67 1.01 -23.24
CA ARG A 542 -28.80 1.20 -24.14
C ARG A 542 -28.79 2.56 -24.83
N VAL A 543 -28.51 3.62 -24.08
CA VAL A 543 -28.47 5.00 -24.59
C VAL A 543 -27.32 5.17 -25.58
N LEU A 544 -26.11 4.71 -25.23
CA LEU A 544 -24.93 4.76 -26.10
C LEU A 544 -25.09 3.91 -27.37
N ALA A 545 -25.83 2.80 -27.32
CA ALA A 545 -26.08 1.97 -28.50
C ALA A 545 -26.89 2.69 -29.60
N THR A 546 -27.53 3.83 -29.30
CA THR A 546 -28.25 4.63 -30.30
C THR A 546 -27.33 5.51 -31.16
N GLY A 547 -26.10 5.76 -30.71
CA GLY A 547 -25.11 6.59 -31.40
C GLY A 547 -24.20 5.80 -32.35
N THR A 548 -23.51 6.55 -33.21
CA THR A 548 -22.37 6.06 -34.00
C THR A 548 -21.12 6.77 -33.48
N TRP A 549 -20.12 6.00 -33.09
CA TRP A 549 -18.95 6.50 -32.36
C TRP A 549 -17.66 6.23 -33.13
N GLU A 550 -16.63 7.04 -32.88
CA GLU A 550 -15.29 6.76 -33.39
C GLU A 550 -14.67 5.60 -32.63
N HIS A 551 -14.76 5.63 -31.30
CA HIS A 551 -14.12 4.67 -30.40
C HIS A 551 -15.03 3.52 -29.99
N ASP A 552 -14.43 2.43 -29.49
CA ASP A 552 -15.16 1.25 -29.04
C ASP A 552 -15.79 1.52 -27.66
N THR A 553 -17.03 1.08 -27.46
CA THR A 553 -17.70 1.09 -26.15
C THR A 553 -17.57 -0.28 -25.52
N ARG A 554 -17.12 -0.33 -24.27
CA ARG A 554 -17.12 -1.55 -23.47
C ARG A 554 -17.89 -1.33 -22.18
N VAL A 555 -18.75 -2.26 -21.83
CA VAL A 555 -19.47 -2.25 -20.55
C VAL A 555 -19.12 -3.51 -19.77
N ILE A 556 -18.91 -3.39 -18.46
CA ILE A 556 -18.51 -4.52 -17.62
C ILE A 556 -19.33 -4.53 -16.33
N LEU A 557 -20.00 -5.66 -16.07
CA LEU A 557 -20.55 -5.96 -14.75
C LEU A 557 -19.57 -6.91 -14.05
N PHE A 558 -18.89 -6.42 -13.01
CA PHE A 558 -17.90 -7.21 -12.27
C PHE A 558 -18.56 -8.12 -11.24
N GLY A 559 -17.97 -9.31 -11.07
CA GLY A 559 -18.31 -10.24 -10.01
C GLY A 559 -17.22 -10.31 -8.94
N GLY A 560 -17.64 -10.26 -7.68
CA GLY A 560 -16.76 -10.45 -6.52
C GLY A 560 -16.05 -9.19 -6.07
N GLU A 561 -16.67 -8.03 -6.30
CA GLU A 561 -16.21 -6.74 -5.80
C GLU A 561 -16.20 -6.75 -4.26
N GLU A 562 -17.32 -7.16 -3.67
CA GLU A 562 -17.62 -7.11 -2.22
C GLU A 562 -16.76 -8.06 -1.38
N GLN A 563 -16.08 -9.00 -2.06
CA GLN A 563 -15.11 -9.90 -1.44
C GLN A 563 -13.69 -9.63 -1.91
N GLY A 564 -13.45 -8.52 -2.59
CA GLY A 564 -12.13 -7.99 -2.81
C GLY A 564 -11.73 -7.59 -4.22
N LEU A 565 -12.62 -6.97 -5.01
CA LEU A 565 -12.35 -6.54 -6.39
C LEU A 565 -11.90 -7.69 -7.30
N TYR A 566 -12.44 -8.90 -7.09
CA TYR A 566 -11.99 -10.10 -7.79
C TYR A 566 -12.12 -9.98 -9.30
N GLY A 567 -13.28 -9.52 -9.75
CA GLY A 567 -13.61 -9.37 -11.15
C GLY A 567 -12.71 -8.37 -11.86
N SER A 568 -12.62 -7.14 -11.34
CA SER A 568 -11.84 -6.05 -11.92
C SER A 568 -10.34 -6.32 -11.86
N THR A 569 -9.83 -6.85 -10.75
CA THR A 569 -8.41 -7.24 -10.62
C THR A 569 -8.03 -8.32 -11.65
N ALA A 570 -8.85 -9.37 -11.78
CA ALA A 570 -8.60 -10.43 -12.75
C ALA A 570 -8.66 -9.90 -14.19
N TYR A 571 -9.64 -9.03 -14.49
CA TYR A 571 -9.78 -8.41 -15.80
C TYR A 571 -8.55 -7.56 -16.16
N VAL A 572 -8.14 -6.61 -15.31
CA VAL A 572 -6.99 -5.74 -15.60
C VAL A 572 -5.70 -6.55 -15.70
N ALA A 573 -5.51 -7.57 -14.85
CA ALA A 573 -4.35 -8.46 -14.92
C ALA A 573 -4.29 -9.25 -16.25
N SER A 574 -5.44 -9.53 -16.87
CA SER A 574 -5.52 -10.23 -18.15
C SER A 574 -5.13 -9.37 -19.37
N LEU A 575 -5.18 -8.04 -19.23
CA LEU A 575 -4.90 -7.12 -20.34
C LEU A 575 -3.41 -7.08 -20.68
N SER A 576 -3.10 -7.26 -21.96
CA SER A 576 -1.79 -6.95 -22.51
C SER A 576 -1.52 -5.44 -22.51
N ALA A 577 -0.25 -5.03 -22.60
CA ALA A 577 0.12 -3.61 -22.66
C ALA A 577 -0.60 -2.86 -23.80
N ALA A 578 -0.72 -3.49 -24.98
CA ALA A 578 -1.42 -2.89 -26.12
C ALA A 578 -2.93 -2.74 -25.90
N GLU A 579 -3.55 -3.60 -25.10
CA GLU A 579 -4.96 -3.47 -24.73
C GLU A 579 -5.15 -2.36 -23.68
N ARG A 580 -4.22 -2.23 -22.72
CA ARG A 580 -4.24 -1.13 -21.73
C ARG A 580 -4.08 0.22 -22.40
N ASP A 581 -3.12 0.36 -23.31
CA ASP A 581 -2.86 1.60 -24.05
C ASP A 581 -4.05 2.08 -24.89
N ARG A 582 -4.98 1.17 -25.23
CA ARG A 582 -6.20 1.52 -25.96
C ARG A 582 -7.28 2.08 -25.06
N ILE A 583 -7.24 1.88 -23.74
CA ILE A 583 -8.30 2.34 -22.84
C ILE A 583 -8.12 3.83 -22.58
N ILE A 584 -9.08 4.63 -23.07
CA ILE A 584 -9.01 6.10 -23.00
C ILE A 584 -9.57 6.62 -21.66
N GLY A 585 -10.54 5.90 -21.10
CA GLY A 585 -11.17 6.26 -19.83
C GLY A 585 -12.13 5.21 -19.33
N VAL A 586 -12.24 5.09 -18.01
CA VAL A 586 -13.15 4.18 -17.31
C VAL A 586 -14.04 4.98 -16.36
N VAL A 587 -15.35 4.83 -16.48
CA VAL A 587 -16.33 5.37 -15.53
C VAL A 587 -16.95 4.22 -14.76
N ASN A 588 -16.59 4.10 -13.48
CA ASN A 588 -17.17 3.16 -12.53
C ASN A 588 -18.33 3.80 -11.78
N MET A 589 -19.44 3.09 -11.64
CA MET A 589 -20.60 3.53 -10.87
C MET A 589 -20.81 2.57 -9.69
N ASP A 590 -20.77 3.13 -8.50
CA ASP A 590 -20.97 2.41 -7.26
C ASP A 590 -21.79 3.28 -6.31
N MET A 591 -22.92 2.75 -5.83
CA MET A 591 -23.91 3.47 -5.03
C MET A 591 -24.30 4.82 -5.65
N ILE A 592 -25.17 4.82 -6.66
CA ILE A 592 -25.61 6.04 -7.35
C ILE A 592 -27.08 6.38 -7.05
N GLY A 593 -27.67 5.77 -6.03
CA GLY A 593 -29.12 5.71 -5.84
C GLY A 593 -29.63 6.36 -4.56
N ARG A 594 -28.85 6.59 -3.52
CA ARG A 594 -29.32 7.16 -2.25
C ARG A 594 -29.04 8.66 -2.18
N LEU A 595 -30.11 9.43 -1.97
CA LEU A 595 -30.01 10.82 -1.57
C LEU A 595 -29.60 10.92 -0.10
N ASN A 596 -28.29 11.03 0.13
CA ASN A 596 -27.67 11.05 1.46
C ASN A 596 -27.22 12.46 1.91
N THR A 597 -27.33 13.46 1.03
CA THR A 597 -27.03 14.88 1.30
C THR A 597 -28.28 15.77 1.19
N ALA A 598 -28.19 17.01 1.68
CA ALA A 598 -29.30 17.98 1.65
C ALA A 598 -29.71 18.41 0.23
N GLU A 599 -28.76 18.45 -0.69
CA GLU A 599 -28.98 18.64 -2.13
C GLU A 599 -28.44 17.42 -2.87
N PRO A 600 -28.98 17.04 -4.04
CA PRO A 600 -28.43 15.96 -4.87
C PRO A 600 -26.94 16.21 -5.13
N SER A 601 -26.08 15.27 -4.74
CA SER A 601 -24.64 15.45 -4.85
C SER A 601 -23.91 14.18 -5.23
N VAL A 602 -22.76 14.35 -5.86
CA VAL A 602 -21.91 13.26 -6.35
C VAL A 602 -20.48 13.50 -5.92
N LEU A 603 -19.83 12.47 -5.40
CA LEU A 603 -18.40 12.42 -5.23
C LEU A 603 -17.78 11.76 -6.47
N ILE A 604 -16.84 12.46 -7.08
CA ILE A 604 -16.04 11.95 -8.21
C ILE A 604 -14.66 11.64 -7.66
N GLU A 605 -14.34 10.35 -7.59
CA GLU A 605 -13.08 9.87 -7.04
C GLU A 605 -12.19 9.29 -8.15
N GLY A 606 -10.90 9.53 -8.05
CA GLY A 606 -9.91 8.96 -8.95
C GLY A 606 -8.51 9.20 -8.41
N ALA A 607 -7.55 9.34 -9.30
CA ALA A 607 -6.15 9.62 -8.97
C ALA A 607 -5.57 10.65 -9.95
N PRO A 608 -4.31 11.10 -9.79
CA PRO A 608 -3.71 12.09 -10.71
C PRO A 608 -3.80 11.70 -12.20
N VAL A 609 -3.73 10.40 -12.52
CA VAL A 609 -3.92 9.87 -13.89
C VAL A 609 -5.32 10.17 -14.47
N SER A 610 -6.31 10.38 -13.60
CA SER A 610 -7.72 10.61 -13.95
C SER A 610 -8.11 12.09 -13.97
N ALA A 611 -7.18 13.02 -13.70
CA ALA A 611 -7.49 14.44 -13.50
C ALA A 611 -8.28 15.08 -14.65
N ALA A 612 -7.95 14.75 -15.90
CA ALA A 612 -8.67 15.26 -17.07
C ALA A 612 -10.10 14.70 -17.18
N LEU A 613 -10.29 13.43 -16.79
CA LEU A 613 -11.59 12.78 -16.76
C LEU A 613 -12.48 13.36 -15.66
N ILE A 614 -11.92 13.56 -14.46
CA ILE A 614 -12.60 14.22 -13.33
C ILE A 614 -13.07 15.62 -13.73
N GLN A 615 -12.18 16.42 -14.34
CA GLN A 615 -12.53 17.77 -14.78
C GLN A 615 -13.69 17.76 -15.79
N SER A 616 -13.69 16.81 -16.74
CA SER A 616 -14.76 16.67 -17.73
C SER A 616 -16.11 16.34 -17.07
N LEU A 617 -16.12 15.52 -16.01
CA LEU A 617 -17.31 15.19 -15.23
C LEU A 617 -17.82 16.38 -14.41
N VAL A 618 -16.93 17.14 -13.77
CA VAL A 618 -17.28 18.38 -13.05
C VAL A 618 -17.96 19.38 -13.98
N GLU A 619 -17.43 19.55 -15.19
CA GLU A 619 -18.01 20.43 -16.21
C GLU A 619 -19.38 19.92 -16.69
N ALA A 620 -19.49 18.62 -16.95
CA ALA A 620 -20.75 17.99 -17.35
C ALA A 620 -21.84 18.13 -16.26
N ALA A 621 -21.47 17.99 -14.98
CA ALA A 621 -22.38 18.20 -13.86
C ALA A 621 -22.95 19.62 -13.84
N GLY A 622 -22.09 20.64 -13.98
CA GLY A 622 -22.51 22.05 -14.00
C GLY A 622 -23.38 22.41 -15.20
N GLU A 623 -23.14 21.79 -16.35
CA GLU A 623 -23.84 22.10 -17.59
C GLU A 623 -25.19 21.38 -17.74
N TYR A 624 -25.26 20.11 -17.35
CA TYR A 624 -26.35 19.20 -17.71
C TYR A 624 -27.19 18.70 -16.54
N THR A 625 -26.83 19.05 -15.30
CA THR A 625 -27.47 18.52 -14.09
C THR A 625 -27.67 19.61 -13.02
N THR A 626 -28.21 19.19 -11.90
CA THR A 626 -28.36 19.98 -10.67
C THR A 626 -27.41 19.54 -9.56
N LEU A 627 -26.52 18.59 -9.83
CA LEU A 627 -25.63 18.00 -8.84
C LEU A 627 -24.67 19.02 -8.23
N ALA A 628 -24.54 18.96 -6.91
CA ALA A 628 -23.35 19.46 -6.22
C ALA A 628 -22.24 18.40 -6.34
N VAL A 629 -20.99 18.85 -6.55
CA VAL A 629 -19.86 17.96 -6.82
C VAL A 629 -18.80 18.12 -5.74
N ALA A 630 -18.27 17.00 -5.27
CA ALA A 630 -16.99 16.92 -4.60
C ALA A 630 -16.04 16.05 -5.44
N THR A 631 -14.73 16.27 -5.31
CA THR A 631 -13.72 15.49 -6.02
C THR A 631 -12.67 14.97 -5.05
N SER A 632 -12.23 13.72 -5.25
CA SER A 632 -11.14 13.08 -4.51
C SER A 632 -10.08 12.56 -5.48
N LEU A 633 -8.80 12.69 -5.10
CA LEU A 633 -7.67 12.03 -5.76
C LEU A 633 -7.11 10.86 -4.94
N GLU A 634 -7.87 10.42 -3.93
CA GLU A 634 -7.57 9.29 -3.06
C GLU A 634 -8.56 8.17 -3.39
N PRO A 635 -8.23 7.27 -4.34
CA PRO A 635 -9.14 6.22 -4.76
C PRO A 635 -9.24 5.10 -3.71
N TYR A 636 -10.45 4.59 -3.51
CA TYR A 636 -10.77 3.67 -2.44
C TYR A 636 -11.84 2.65 -2.86
N ALA A 637 -11.59 1.40 -2.50
CA ALA A 637 -12.57 0.31 -2.35
C ALA A 637 -13.70 0.21 -3.39
N SER A 638 -13.39 0.27 -4.69
CA SER A 638 -14.31 -0.11 -5.77
C SER A 638 -13.55 -0.42 -7.08
N ASP A 639 -14.24 -0.91 -8.11
CA ASP A 639 -13.65 -1.52 -9.32
C ASP A 639 -12.81 -0.57 -10.20
N HIS A 640 -12.84 0.74 -9.95
CA HIS A 640 -11.95 1.70 -10.62
C HIS A 640 -10.49 1.61 -10.15
N VAL A 641 -10.24 1.10 -8.93
CA VAL A 641 -8.90 1.04 -8.32
C VAL A 641 -7.93 0.18 -9.14
N PRO A 642 -8.25 -1.07 -9.56
CA PRO A 642 -7.31 -1.87 -10.36
C PRO A 642 -6.92 -1.23 -11.69
N PHE A 643 -7.77 -0.39 -12.28
CA PHE A 643 -7.43 0.37 -13.49
C PHE A 643 -6.43 1.49 -13.18
N ILE A 644 -6.64 2.24 -12.10
CA ILE A 644 -5.71 3.28 -11.64
C ILE A 644 -4.33 2.69 -11.34
N ASP A 645 -4.29 1.55 -10.64
CA ASP A 645 -3.05 0.83 -10.32
C ASP A 645 -2.28 0.39 -11.58
N ALA A 646 -2.98 0.24 -12.70
CA ALA A 646 -2.43 -0.06 -14.01
C ALA A 646 -2.15 1.18 -14.87
N GLU A 647 -2.17 2.38 -14.29
CA GLU A 647 -1.98 3.68 -14.95
C GLU A 647 -3.04 3.98 -16.04
N ILE A 648 -4.24 3.41 -15.92
CA ILE A 648 -5.36 3.67 -16.82
C ILE A 648 -6.26 4.76 -16.18
N PRO A 649 -6.62 5.85 -16.91
CA PRO A 649 -7.53 6.86 -16.38
C PRO A 649 -8.89 6.26 -16.01
N ALA A 650 -9.20 6.21 -14.72
CA ALA A 650 -10.45 5.65 -14.20
C ALA A 650 -11.00 6.50 -13.05
N VAL A 651 -12.32 6.59 -12.98
CA VAL A 651 -13.00 7.34 -11.92
C VAL A 651 -14.16 6.53 -11.36
N LEU A 652 -14.42 6.70 -10.08
CA LEU A 652 -15.67 6.34 -9.43
C LEU A 652 -16.60 7.56 -9.42
N THR A 653 -17.85 7.35 -9.82
CA THR A 653 -18.95 8.26 -9.52
C THR A 653 -19.85 7.59 -8.51
N ILE A 654 -19.87 8.13 -7.29
CA ILE A 654 -20.62 7.65 -6.15
C ILE A 654 -21.49 8.78 -5.61
N GLU A 655 -22.64 8.45 -5.05
CA GLU A 655 -23.46 9.38 -4.29
C GLU A 655 -22.67 10.16 -3.25
N GLY A 656 -23.18 11.34 -2.85
CA GLY A 656 -22.48 12.32 -2.04
C GLY A 656 -21.75 11.84 -0.79
N ASP A 657 -22.36 12.03 0.38
CA ASP A 657 -21.79 11.58 1.66
C ASP A 657 -22.13 10.09 1.82
N ASP A 658 -21.49 9.24 1.03
CA ASP A 658 -21.64 7.78 1.01
C ASP A 658 -21.66 7.15 2.41
N ARG A 659 -20.87 7.70 3.36
CA ARG A 659 -20.86 7.31 4.78
C ARG A 659 -22.18 7.51 5.51
N ALA A 660 -23.04 8.41 5.03
CA ALA A 660 -24.36 8.64 5.61
C ALA A 660 -25.36 7.54 5.21
N ASN A 661 -25.05 6.70 4.21
CA ASN A 661 -25.86 5.53 3.88
C ASN A 661 -25.50 4.32 4.76
N THR A 662 -26.10 4.26 5.95
CA THR A 662 -25.85 3.17 6.91
C THR A 662 -26.63 1.87 6.62
N ASP A 663 -27.33 1.79 5.48
CA ASP A 663 -28.14 0.63 5.13
C ASP A 663 -27.39 -0.36 4.21
N VAL A 664 -26.26 0.04 3.61
CA VAL A 664 -25.41 -0.82 2.76
C VAL A 664 -24.89 -2.05 3.52
N HIS A 665 -24.54 -3.09 2.76
CA HIS A 665 -24.16 -4.41 3.27
C HIS A 665 -25.13 -4.99 4.32
N SER A 666 -26.42 -4.72 4.21
CA SER A 666 -27.43 -5.22 5.14
C SER A 666 -28.72 -5.61 4.44
N ALA A 667 -29.63 -6.25 5.18
CA ALA A 667 -30.99 -6.53 4.68
C ALA A 667 -31.84 -5.26 4.48
N ARG A 668 -31.36 -4.09 4.94
CA ARG A 668 -32.03 -2.80 4.83
C ARG A 668 -31.69 -2.04 3.56
N ASP A 669 -30.66 -2.46 2.80
CA ASP A 669 -30.41 -1.89 1.49
C ASP A 669 -31.44 -2.40 0.47
N VAL A 670 -32.61 -1.76 0.48
CA VAL A 670 -33.81 -2.18 -0.26
C VAL A 670 -34.24 -1.14 -1.28
N ARG A 671 -35.01 -1.57 -2.28
CA ARG A 671 -35.52 -0.74 -3.38
C ARG A 671 -36.12 0.61 -2.95
N GLY A 672 -36.77 0.66 -1.79
CA GLY A 672 -37.41 1.87 -1.26
C GLY A 672 -36.44 2.98 -0.86
N ASN A 673 -35.15 2.67 -0.77
CA ASN A 673 -34.09 3.63 -0.45
C ASN A 673 -33.45 4.26 -1.70
N VAL A 674 -33.75 3.74 -2.89
CA VAL A 674 -33.18 4.20 -4.17
C VAL A 674 -34.07 5.26 -4.80
N ASP A 675 -33.51 6.44 -5.01
CA ASP A 675 -34.09 7.57 -5.75
C ASP A 675 -33.63 7.55 -7.21
N VAL A 676 -34.53 7.13 -8.10
CA VAL A 676 -34.23 7.00 -9.53
C VAL A 676 -34.06 8.36 -10.21
N GLY A 677 -34.71 9.41 -9.72
CA GLY A 677 -34.53 10.76 -10.24
C GLY A 677 -33.11 11.27 -9.99
N PHE A 678 -32.56 10.96 -8.82
CA PHE A 678 -31.15 11.23 -8.50
C PHE A 678 -30.19 10.41 -9.38
N MET A 679 -30.45 9.12 -9.56
CA MET A 679 -29.66 8.28 -10.49
C MET A 679 -29.62 8.91 -11.89
N VAL A 680 -30.75 9.40 -12.41
CA VAL A 680 -30.81 10.06 -13.73
C VAL A 680 -29.88 11.26 -13.81
N GLU A 681 -29.74 12.07 -12.75
CA GLU A 681 -28.81 13.19 -12.76
C GLU A 681 -27.34 12.73 -12.88
N ILE A 682 -26.93 11.71 -12.12
CA ILE A 682 -25.57 11.12 -12.24
C ILE A 682 -25.37 10.50 -13.63
N LEU A 683 -26.35 9.77 -14.15
CA LEU A 683 -26.26 9.14 -15.47
C LEU A 683 -26.21 10.16 -16.60
N ARG A 684 -26.87 11.33 -16.46
CA ARG A 684 -26.76 12.43 -17.44
C ARG A 684 -25.35 13.03 -17.45
N MET A 685 -24.75 13.23 -16.27
CA MET A 685 -23.35 13.66 -16.16
C MET A 685 -22.43 12.65 -16.85
N ASN A 686 -22.56 11.36 -16.50
CA ASN A 686 -21.73 10.29 -17.05
C ASN A 686 -21.92 10.15 -18.56
N ALA A 687 -23.16 10.13 -19.06
CA ALA A 687 -23.47 10.03 -20.48
C ALA A 687 -22.85 11.19 -21.30
N ALA A 688 -22.84 12.41 -20.76
CA ALA A 688 -22.25 13.56 -21.45
C ALA A 688 -20.74 13.38 -21.65
N VAL A 689 -20.02 12.91 -20.63
CA VAL A 689 -18.57 12.66 -20.72
C VAL A 689 -18.26 11.45 -21.58
N LEU A 690 -19.04 10.37 -21.45
CA LEU A 690 -18.87 9.17 -22.29
C LEU A 690 -19.05 9.51 -23.78
N ALA A 691 -20.02 10.35 -24.13
CA ALA A 691 -20.18 10.82 -25.50
C ALA A 691 -18.98 11.63 -25.99
N GLN A 692 -18.37 12.46 -25.13
CA GLN A 692 -17.14 13.21 -25.48
C GLN A 692 -15.97 12.26 -25.73
N LEU A 693 -15.76 11.28 -24.83
CA LEU A 693 -14.68 10.30 -24.95
C LEU A 693 -14.86 9.37 -26.16
N LEU A 694 -16.10 8.98 -26.47
CA LEU A 694 -16.41 8.09 -27.59
C LEU A 694 -16.32 8.78 -28.97
N ASN A 695 -16.39 10.11 -28.96
CA ASN A 695 -16.38 11.00 -30.12
C ASN A 695 -17.47 10.66 -31.17
N PRO A 696 -18.61 11.38 -31.19
CA PRO A 696 -19.71 11.09 -32.12
C PRO A 696 -19.29 11.30 -33.58
N VAL A 697 -19.75 10.39 -34.45
CA VAL A 697 -19.58 10.48 -35.90
C VAL A 697 -20.92 10.88 -36.51
N ASP A 698 -21.00 12.12 -37.01
CA ASP A 698 -22.17 12.68 -37.69
C ASP A 698 -22.52 11.98 -39.02
#